data_AF-A0A2U3KYV4-F1
#
_entry.id   AF-A0A2U3KYV4-F1
#
_cell.length_a   1.000
_cell.length_b   1.000
_cell.length_c   1.000
_cell.angle_alpha   90.00
_cell.angle_beta   90.00
_cell.angle_gamma   90.00
#
_symmetry.space_group_name_H-M   'P 1'
#
loop_
_entity.id
_entity.type
_entity.pdbx_description
1 polymer ?
#
loop_
_entity_poly.entity_id
_entity_poly.type
_entity_poly.pdbx_seq_one_letter_code
_entity_poly.pdbx_strand_id
1 'polypeptide(L)'
;MPLPAAPVPGGRITVSLDGIWQIDESLADTDVPRAYRHEVPVPGLANLAAPPFIGVDLFDSRESLRNRSRFGELPQSELTEKVGIPRQNRTYFWYHRTFQAPARKAVAILKINKAQFGTAVWLNGKKIGEHLGCFDPGYFDLGSSIDWAGSNDLVIRIGAHPGALPETAPAGTDQEKRRWTPGIYDSVSLLLSDNPFIESTQVAPRIAGSEILVETRFKNYGPAVSFELTHRVKSWKEGREAGRSRGQKLSLKAGEETVQRTVIRIPGATLWTPEDPFLYVVETSTGGDSLSTRFGMREFRFDTATQRAYLNGKVYFMRGSNITLHRFFEDPSCGRLPWDEPWVRKLLIDIPKKMHWNSFRFCIGPVPDKWLDIADEAGLLIQNEFFIWGYHKTWDAEELARQFKGWMQDNWNHPSVAIWDASNETLEDTIGQKIIPAVRSLDISGRPWENSYNLPSGPDDPVENHPYLFSAKPGFEMTDLETMDGFDRPKARHSSSHARILNEFDWLWLNRDGTPTVLTQGVYDKLLGADATPEQRFSLGAYLWAGLTEFWRAHRNYAAVLHFVYLTASYPGAYTSDHFLDVKNLKLEPHFEDYMAEVFSPLGVYINFWQPALAADSDRRFLVMLINDGEGPVEGKLALSLESAGQKELVRRELPFALGASGQFSYNVDLHIPKASGDCLLKATATPEGARRSVPTVSRRRVSIR
;
A
#
# COMPACT_ATOMS: atom_id res chain seq x y z
N MET A 1 -20.89 6.85 6.90
CA MET A 1 -21.58 5.83 6.09
C MET A 1 -22.51 6.54 5.11
N PRO A 2 -22.39 6.32 3.80
CA PRO A 2 -23.51 6.59 2.91
C PRO A 2 -24.68 5.70 3.35
N LEU A 3 -25.90 6.21 3.24
CA LEU A 3 -27.10 5.40 3.44
C LEU A 3 -26.99 4.15 2.55
N PRO A 4 -27.25 2.93 3.06
CA PRO A 4 -27.37 1.77 2.19
C PRO A 4 -28.41 2.10 1.12
N ALA A 5 -28.06 1.91 -0.14
CA ALA A 5 -29.00 2.04 -1.23
C ALA A 5 -30.24 1.20 -0.90
N ALA A 6 -31.44 1.78 -1.04
CA ALA A 6 -32.67 1.06 -0.75
C ALA A 6 -32.63 -0.29 -1.49
N PRO A 7 -32.91 -1.43 -0.79
CA PRO A 7 -32.80 -2.74 -1.40
C PRO A 7 -33.64 -2.79 -2.67
N VAL A 8 -32.99 -3.07 -3.80
CA VAL A 8 -33.69 -3.29 -5.06
C VAL A 8 -34.53 -4.55 -4.88
N PRO A 9 -35.87 -4.51 -5.07
CA PRO A 9 -36.70 -5.69 -4.94
C PRO A 9 -36.17 -6.81 -5.85
N GLY A 10 -35.90 -7.99 -5.28
CA GLY A 10 -35.33 -9.14 -6.01
C GLY A 10 -33.79 -9.21 -6.02
N GLY A 11 -33.09 -8.17 -5.58
CA GLY A 11 -31.62 -8.08 -5.61
C GLY A 11 -30.88 -8.93 -4.56
N ARG A 12 -29.54 -8.89 -4.63
CA ARG A 12 -28.63 -9.53 -3.68
C ARG A 12 -28.88 -9.05 -2.26
N ILE A 13 -28.83 -9.98 -1.32
CA ILE A 13 -28.73 -9.69 0.11
C ILE A 13 -27.31 -10.05 0.54
N THR A 14 -26.59 -9.07 1.07
CA THR A 14 -25.27 -9.27 1.71
C THR A 14 -25.42 -9.13 3.21
N VAL A 15 -25.17 -10.20 3.95
CA VAL A 15 -25.18 -10.20 5.42
C VAL A 15 -23.73 -10.20 5.90
N SER A 16 -23.32 -9.15 6.61
CA SER A 16 -22.04 -9.17 7.31
C SER A 16 -22.13 -10.17 8.47
N LEU A 17 -21.11 -11.02 8.57
CA LEU A 17 -20.87 -11.92 9.69
C LEU A 17 -19.70 -11.41 10.54
N ASP A 18 -19.34 -10.13 10.43
CA ASP A 18 -18.32 -9.49 11.26
C ASP A 18 -18.84 -9.29 12.70
N GLY A 19 -17.93 -9.17 13.65
CA GLY A 19 -18.22 -9.01 15.06
C GLY A 19 -17.29 -9.85 15.93
N ILE A 20 -17.74 -10.17 17.14
CA ILE A 20 -17.01 -11.07 18.03
C ILE A 20 -17.43 -12.51 17.72
N TRP A 21 -16.44 -13.37 17.53
CA TRP A 21 -16.60 -14.80 17.29
C TRP A 21 -15.98 -15.57 18.44
N GLN A 22 -16.47 -16.78 18.66
CA GLN A 22 -15.81 -17.72 19.55
C GLN A 22 -14.60 -18.33 18.83
N ILE A 23 -13.51 -18.59 19.55
CA ILE A 23 -12.28 -19.19 19.00
C ILE A 23 -11.66 -20.19 19.99
N ASP A 24 -11.08 -21.26 19.45
CA ASP A 24 -10.24 -22.21 20.19
C ASP A 24 -9.17 -22.82 19.26
N GLU A 25 -8.32 -23.68 19.81
CA GLU A 25 -7.11 -24.19 19.15
C GLU A 25 -7.07 -25.73 19.07
N SER A 26 -6.24 -26.25 18.18
CA SER A 26 -5.97 -27.69 18.09
C SER A 26 -4.58 -27.98 17.49
N LEU A 27 -4.13 -29.22 17.66
CA LEU A 27 -2.93 -29.75 16.99
C LEU A 27 -3.27 -30.42 15.66
N ALA A 28 -4.31 -31.25 15.63
CA ALA A 28 -4.72 -31.93 14.41
C ALA A 28 -5.78 -31.12 13.66
N ASP A 29 -5.72 -31.20 12.35
CA ASP A 29 -6.59 -30.45 11.45
C ASP A 29 -8.05 -31.00 11.48
N THR A 30 -8.26 -32.20 12.01
CA THR A 30 -9.57 -32.86 12.17
C THR A 30 -10.20 -32.68 13.55
N ASP A 31 -9.47 -32.13 14.52
CA ASP A 31 -9.91 -32.01 15.92
C ASP A 31 -10.71 -30.73 16.15
N VAL A 32 -11.96 -30.69 15.66
CA VAL A 32 -12.88 -29.58 15.94
C VAL A 32 -13.11 -29.45 17.45
N PRO A 33 -12.88 -28.28 18.07
CA PRO A 33 -13.07 -28.08 19.51
C PRO A 33 -14.51 -28.35 19.94
N ARG A 34 -14.68 -29.05 21.07
CA ARG A 34 -16.01 -29.28 21.68
C ARG A 34 -16.52 -28.09 22.48
N ALA A 35 -15.63 -27.18 22.84
CA ALA A 35 -15.92 -25.96 23.57
C ALA A 35 -14.97 -24.88 23.05
N TYR A 36 -15.44 -23.64 23.05
CA TYR A 36 -14.66 -22.47 22.66
C TYR A 36 -14.46 -21.59 23.88
N ARG A 37 -13.21 -21.47 24.33
CA ARG A 37 -12.87 -20.82 25.61
C ARG A 37 -12.49 -19.36 25.45
N HIS A 38 -12.38 -18.88 24.22
CA HIS A 38 -11.91 -17.55 23.89
C HIS A 38 -12.89 -16.88 22.93
N GLU A 39 -12.87 -15.56 22.92
CA GLU A 39 -13.60 -14.73 21.97
C GLU A 39 -12.61 -13.81 21.24
N VAL A 40 -12.84 -13.53 19.97
CA VAL A 40 -11.94 -12.75 19.12
C VAL A 40 -12.73 -11.89 18.13
N PRO A 41 -12.26 -10.69 17.80
CA PRO A 41 -12.86 -9.92 16.73
C PRO A 41 -12.57 -10.53 15.35
N VAL A 42 -13.59 -10.56 14.51
CA VAL A 42 -13.52 -10.81 13.06
C VAL A 42 -14.20 -9.62 12.37
N PRO A 43 -13.51 -8.85 11.51
CA PRO A 43 -12.11 -9.01 11.16
C PRO A 43 -11.16 -8.65 12.33
N GLY A 44 -10.05 -9.38 12.42
CA GLY A 44 -9.03 -9.23 13.45
C GLY A 44 -8.03 -10.40 13.49
N LEU A 45 -7.03 -10.27 14.38
CA LEU A 45 -5.97 -11.26 14.59
C LEU A 45 -6.28 -12.15 15.79
N ALA A 46 -5.79 -13.39 15.77
CA ALA A 46 -5.97 -14.34 16.88
C ALA A 46 -5.31 -13.87 18.19
N ASN A 47 -4.27 -13.03 18.11
CA ASN A 47 -3.63 -12.44 19.29
C ASN A 47 -4.48 -11.37 20.01
N LEU A 48 -5.63 -10.99 19.43
CA LEU A 48 -6.64 -10.14 20.07
C LEU A 48 -7.67 -10.95 20.88
N ALA A 49 -7.54 -12.28 20.94
CA ALA A 49 -8.48 -13.13 21.65
C ALA A 49 -8.49 -12.84 23.16
N ALA A 50 -9.67 -12.97 23.77
CA ALA A 50 -9.90 -12.81 25.20
C ALA A 50 -10.61 -14.07 25.75
N PRO A 51 -10.05 -14.77 26.75
CA PRO A 51 -8.68 -14.62 27.30
C PRO A 51 -7.60 -14.81 26.23
N PRO A 52 -6.35 -14.33 26.43
CA PRO A 52 -5.30 -14.49 25.42
C PRO A 52 -4.80 -15.94 25.32
N PHE A 53 -4.39 -16.34 24.12
CA PHE A 53 -3.69 -17.60 23.89
C PHE A 53 -2.21 -17.49 24.28
N ILE A 54 -1.72 -18.46 25.05
CA ILE A 54 -0.31 -18.52 25.45
C ILE A 54 0.56 -18.76 24.21
N GLY A 55 1.62 -17.96 24.02
CA GLY A 55 2.58 -18.13 22.92
C GLY A 55 2.01 -17.90 21.52
N VAL A 56 0.88 -17.19 21.40
CA VAL A 56 0.31 -16.80 20.09
C VAL A 56 1.33 -16.02 19.25
N ASP A 57 1.30 -16.24 17.95
CA ASP A 57 2.20 -15.69 16.92
C ASP A 57 3.67 -16.15 16.99
N LEU A 58 4.07 -16.93 17.99
CA LEU A 58 5.46 -17.38 18.15
C LEU A 58 5.81 -18.44 17.09
N PHE A 59 6.52 -17.98 16.06
CA PHE A 59 7.01 -18.81 14.96
C PHE A 59 8.30 -18.19 14.42
N ASP A 60 9.39 -18.95 14.49
CA ASP A 60 10.66 -18.56 13.88
C ASP A 60 10.61 -18.95 12.40
N SER A 61 10.40 -18.00 11.48
CA SER A 61 10.50 -18.32 10.05
C SER A 61 11.93 -18.67 9.66
N ARG A 62 12.06 -19.45 8.59
CA ARG A 62 13.35 -19.74 7.98
C ARG A 62 14.14 -18.47 7.67
N GLU A 63 13.46 -17.46 7.13
CA GLU A 63 14.06 -16.18 6.77
C GLU A 63 14.54 -15.41 8.01
N SER A 64 13.72 -15.36 9.07
CA SER A 64 14.10 -14.73 10.33
C SER A 64 15.30 -15.43 10.98
N LEU A 65 15.33 -16.76 11.01
CA LEU A 65 16.47 -17.54 11.51
C LEU A 65 17.75 -17.28 10.72
N ARG A 66 17.67 -17.24 9.38
CA ARG A 66 18.80 -16.92 8.51
C ARG A 66 19.33 -15.52 8.77
N ASN A 67 18.44 -14.53 8.91
CA ASN A 67 18.85 -13.16 9.20
C ASN A 67 19.49 -13.02 10.58
N ARG A 68 18.90 -13.59 11.63
CA ARG A 68 19.48 -13.60 12.98
C ARG A 68 20.85 -14.28 13.00
N SER A 69 21.04 -15.37 12.25
CA SER A 69 22.35 -16.00 12.10
C SER A 69 23.36 -15.11 11.36
N ARG A 70 22.94 -14.42 10.29
CA ARG A 70 23.76 -13.44 9.56
C ARG A 70 24.24 -12.30 10.45
N PHE A 71 23.41 -11.85 11.39
CA PHE A 71 23.76 -10.82 12.38
C PHE A 71 24.44 -11.38 13.64
N GLY A 72 24.76 -12.68 13.67
CA GLY A 72 25.50 -13.31 14.77
C GLY A 72 24.68 -13.59 16.04
N GLU A 73 23.36 -13.45 15.98
CA GLU A 73 22.46 -13.71 17.12
C GLU A 73 22.21 -15.20 17.36
N LEU A 74 22.38 -16.04 16.31
CA LEU A 74 22.13 -17.48 16.37
C LEU A 74 23.19 -18.28 15.59
N PRO A 75 23.60 -19.46 16.07
CA PRO A 75 24.52 -20.34 15.34
C PRO A 75 23.85 -20.96 14.11
N GLN A 76 24.65 -21.28 13.08
CA GLN A 76 24.15 -21.93 11.85
C GLN A 76 23.45 -23.28 12.10
N SER A 77 23.76 -23.95 13.22
CA SER A 77 23.13 -25.22 13.61
C SER A 77 21.65 -25.10 13.96
N GLU A 78 21.14 -23.88 14.19
CA GLU A 78 19.71 -23.63 14.45
C GLU A 78 18.90 -23.33 13.18
N LEU A 79 19.54 -23.29 12.01
CA LEU A 79 18.85 -23.08 10.74
C LEU A 79 18.01 -24.30 10.35
N THR A 80 16.94 -24.05 9.60
CA THR A 80 16.03 -25.07 9.07
C THR A 80 15.81 -24.86 7.57
N GLU A 81 15.56 -25.94 6.83
CA GLU A 81 15.15 -25.85 5.41
C GLU A 81 13.63 -25.77 5.24
N LYS A 82 12.86 -26.19 6.26
CA LYS A 82 11.40 -26.04 6.30
C LYS A 82 11.00 -24.56 6.36
N VAL A 83 9.72 -24.27 6.17
CA VAL A 83 9.17 -22.90 6.25
C VAL A 83 9.45 -22.17 7.58
N GLY A 84 9.67 -22.90 8.67
CA GLY A 84 10.11 -22.36 9.95
C GLY A 84 9.91 -23.34 11.10
N ILE A 85 10.05 -22.84 12.33
CA ILE A 85 9.92 -23.60 13.58
C ILE A 85 8.80 -22.99 14.41
N PRO A 86 7.68 -23.70 14.63
CA PRO A 86 6.64 -23.24 15.54
C PRO A 86 7.15 -23.27 16.98
N ARG A 87 6.95 -22.15 17.70
CA ARG A 87 7.28 -21.99 19.12
C ARG A 87 6.01 -21.92 19.96
N GLN A 88 5.01 -22.70 19.55
CA GLN A 88 3.67 -22.77 20.14
C GLN A 88 3.10 -24.20 20.03
N ASN A 89 2.26 -24.60 20.98
CA ASN A 89 1.65 -25.94 21.05
C ASN A 89 0.29 -25.99 20.32
N ARG A 90 0.22 -25.40 19.12
CA ARG A 90 -0.97 -25.37 18.27
C ARG A 90 -0.58 -25.36 16.81
N THR A 91 -1.44 -25.87 15.95
CA THR A 91 -1.29 -25.80 14.49
C THR A 91 -2.49 -25.11 13.84
N TYR A 92 -3.67 -25.20 14.44
CA TYR A 92 -4.90 -24.61 13.90
C TYR A 92 -5.67 -23.81 14.94
N PHE A 93 -6.33 -22.76 14.45
CA PHE A 93 -7.38 -22.04 15.15
C PHE A 93 -8.73 -22.36 14.51
N TRP A 94 -9.76 -22.48 15.35
CA TRP A 94 -11.14 -22.73 14.95
C TRP A 94 -12.00 -21.56 15.42
N TYR A 95 -12.68 -20.93 14.49
CA TYR A 95 -13.60 -19.83 14.73
C TYR A 95 -15.02 -20.39 14.64
N HIS A 96 -15.89 -20.01 15.56
CA HIS A 96 -17.27 -20.44 15.59
C HIS A 96 -18.22 -19.26 15.78
N ARG A 97 -19.30 -19.27 15.01
CA ARG A 97 -20.41 -18.35 15.15
C ARG A 97 -21.70 -18.98 14.64
N THR A 98 -22.81 -18.60 15.26
CA THR A 98 -24.14 -18.92 14.74
C THR A 98 -24.75 -17.74 14.00
N PHE A 99 -25.55 -18.00 12.97
CA PHE A 99 -26.33 -16.98 12.28
C PHE A 99 -27.71 -17.49 11.85
N GLN A 100 -28.65 -16.57 11.66
CA GLN A 100 -29.96 -16.84 11.07
C GLN A 100 -29.92 -16.43 9.60
N ALA A 101 -30.33 -17.33 8.70
CA ALA A 101 -30.45 -16.98 7.29
C ALA A 101 -31.63 -16.01 7.10
N PRO A 102 -31.47 -14.94 6.30
CA PRO A 102 -32.59 -14.14 5.80
C PRO A 102 -33.59 -14.96 4.96
N ALA A 103 -34.46 -14.25 4.22
CA ALA A 103 -35.38 -14.88 3.29
C ALA A 103 -34.66 -15.84 2.31
N ARG A 104 -35.29 -16.99 2.09
CA ARG A 104 -34.76 -18.03 1.20
C ARG A 104 -34.51 -17.50 -0.21
N LYS A 105 -33.33 -17.83 -0.73
CA LYS A 105 -32.84 -17.49 -2.06
C LYS A 105 -32.31 -18.74 -2.76
N ALA A 106 -32.18 -18.70 -4.09
CA ALA A 106 -31.69 -19.85 -4.86
C ALA A 106 -30.19 -20.13 -4.66
N VAL A 107 -29.41 -19.09 -4.32
CA VAL A 107 -27.95 -19.12 -4.18
C VAL A 107 -27.57 -18.60 -2.79
N ALA A 108 -26.60 -19.26 -2.14
CA ALA A 108 -26.02 -18.85 -0.88
C ALA A 108 -24.50 -19.09 -0.88
N ILE A 109 -23.71 -18.03 -0.94
CA ILE A 109 -22.25 -18.08 -0.97
C ILE A 109 -21.68 -17.40 0.28
N LEU A 110 -20.81 -18.08 1.02
CA LEU A 110 -19.97 -17.46 2.03
C LEU A 110 -18.72 -16.89 1.34
N LYS A 111 -18.46 -15.60 1.54
CA LYS A 111 -17.19 -14.94 1.17
C LYS A 111 -16.39 -14.68 2.45
N ILE A 112 -15.19 -15.24 2.53
CA ILE A 112 -14.17 -14.85 3.51
C ILE A 112 -13.16 -14.00 2.75
N ASN A 113 -13.13 -12.69 3.01
CA ASN A 113 -12.29 -11.77 2.23
C ASN A 113 -10.81 -12.16 2.30
N LYS A 114 -10.24 -12.22 3.50
CA LYS A 114 -8.84 -12.61 3.70
C LYS A 114 -8.66 -13.21 5.09
N ALA A 115 -7.92 -14.30 5.15
CA ALA A 115 -7.56 -14.97 6.40
C ALA A 115 -6.22 -15.66 6.23
N GLN A 116 -5.40 -15.69 7.28
CA GLN A 116 -4.13 -16.40 7.26
C GLN A 116 -3.99 -17.31 8.50
N PHE A 117 -3.60 -18.58 8.36
CA PHE A 117 -3.04 -19.22 7.15
C PHE A 117 -3.99 -20.25 6.54
N GLY A 118 -4.60 -19.91 5.40
CA GLY A 118 -5.63 -20.72 4.73
C GLY A 118 -6.94 -20.83 5.51
N THR A 119 -7.96 -21.43 4.89
CA THR A 119 -9.30 -21.59 5.46
C THR A 119 -9.88 -22.95 5.13
N ALA A 120 -10.61 -23.52 6.09
CA ALA A 120 -11.54 -24.63 5.86
C ALA A 120 -12.88 -24.31 6.55
N VAL A 121 -13.99 -24.63 5.90
CA VAL A 121 -15.33 -24.21 6.34
C VAL A 121 -16.23 -25.41 6.58
N TRP A 122 -16.96 -25.37 7.69
CA TRP A 122 -18.06 -26.28 8.01
C TRP A 122 -19.32 -25.48 8.28
N LEU A 123 -20.46 -25.99 7.82
CA LEU A 123 -21.79 -25.45 8.14
C LEU A 123 -22.66 -26.59 8.65
N ASN A 124 -23.28 -26.41 9.81
CA ASN A 124 -24.17 -27.41 10.43
C ASN A 124 -23.51 -28.80 10.53
N GLY A 125 -22.24 -28.83 10.91
CA GLY A 125 -21.43 -30.05 11.04
C GLY A 125 -20.92 -30.65 9.72
N LYS A 126 -21.31 -30.13 8.55
CA LYS A 126 -20.84 -30.61 7.24
C LYS A 126 -19.71 -29.76 6.71
N LYS A 127 -18.59 -30.39 6.32
CA LYS A 127 -17.47 -29.72 5.65
C LYS A 127 -17.92 -29.22 4.27
N ILE A 128 -17.72 -27.94 4.01
CA ILE A 128 -18.09 -27.27 2.76
C ILE A 128 -16.91 -27.24 1.78
N GLY A 129 -15.72 -26.86 2.25
CA GLY A 129 -14.54 -26.77 1.39
C GLY A 129 -13.33 -26.17 2.09
N GLU A 130 -12.25 -25.99 1.34
CA GLU A 130 -11.00 -25.37 1.78
C GLU A 130 -10.50 -24.38 0.73
N HIS A 131 -9.73 -23.37 1.18
CA HIS A 131 -9.03 -22.41 0.34
C HIS A 131 -7.67 -22.11 0.97
N LEU A 132 -6.59 -22.33 0.21
CA LEU A 132 -5.21 -22.21 0.72
C LEU A 132 -4.73 -20.76 0.82
N GLY A 133 -5.37 -19.85 0.09
CA GLY A 133 -4.91 -18.48 -0.08
C GLY A 133 -4.98 -17.67 1.21
N CYS A 134 -3.93 -16.86 1.42
CA CYS A 134 -3.83 -15.95 2.57
C CYS A 134 -4.19 -14.51 2.22
N PHE A 135 -4.17 -14.17 0.93
CA PHE A 135 -4.14 -12.80 0.40
C PHE A 135 -5.27 -12.52 -0.62
N ASP A 136 -6.12 -13.51 -0.85
CA ASP A 136 -7.23 -13.47 -1.79
C ASP A 136 -8.50 -14.13 -1.19
N PRO A 137 -9.68 -13.75 -1.67
CA PRO A 137 -10.95 -14.21 -1.10
C PRO A 137 -11.27 -15.67 -1.37
N GLY A 138 -11.72 -16.36 -0.32
CA GLY A 138 -12.31 -17.69 -0.39
C GLY A 138 -13.84 -17.61 -0.54
N TYR A 139 -14.39 -18.37 -1.50
CA TYR A 139 -15.83 -18.45 -1.76
C TYR A 139 -16.34 -19.88 -1.55
N PHE A 140 -17.41 -20.05 -0.78
CA PHE A 140 -17.94 -21.36 -0.41
C PHE A 140 -19.46 -21.43 -0.65
N ASP A 141 -19.91 -22.39 -1.46
CA ASP A 141 -21.34 -22.62 -1.72
C ASP A 141 -22.01 -23.34 -0.54
N LEU A 142 -22.93 -22.63 0.12
CA LEU A 142 -23.67 -23.10 1.28
C LEU A 142 -25.05 -23.67 0.91
N GLY A 143 -25.49 -23.57 -0.34
CA GLY A 143 -26.90 -23.76 -0.74
C GLY A 143 -27.48 -25.13 -0.35
N SER A 144 -26.65 -26.18 -0.34
CA SER A 144 -27.06 -27.54 0.03
C SER A 144 -27.05 -27.85 1.54
N SER A 145 -26.51 -26.94 2.37
CA SER A 145 -26.24 -27.22 3.79
C SER A 145 -26.82 -26.17 4.73
N ILE A 146 -27.22 -25.01 4.21
CA ILE A 146 -27.85 -23.93 4.98
C ILE A 146 -29.27 -24.33 5.41
N ASP A 147 -29.59 -24.10 6.68
CA ASP A 147 -30.94 -24.15 7.20
C ASP A 147 -31.58 -22.76 7.07
N TRP A 148 -32.61 -22.67 6.23
CA TRP A 148 -33.32 -21.41 5.97
C TRP A 148 -34.36 -21.05 7.03
N ALA A 149 -34.75 -22.02 7.86
CA ALA A 149 -35.78 -21.84 8.89
C ALA A 149 -35.19 -21.78 10.31
N GLY A 150 -33.95 -22.23 10.48
CA GLY A 150 -33.28 -22.38 11.76
C GLY A 150 -31.95 -21.63 11.88
N SER A 151 -31.34 -21.77 13.06
CA SER A 151 -30.00 -21.26 13.33
C SER A 151 -28.97 -22.12 12.61
N ASN A 152 -28.03 -21.47 11.94
CA ASN A 152 -26.89 -22.13 11.30
C ASN A 152 -25.67 -22.05 12.20
N ASP A 153 -24.94 -23.16 12.30
CA ASP A 153 -23.67 -23.32 13.00
C ASP A 153 -22.53 -23.20 11.98
N LEU A 154 -21.73 -22.14 12.05
CA LEU A 154 -20.62 -21.89 11.13
C LEU A 154 -19.30 -22.04 11.88
N VAL A 155 -18.45 -22.95 11.37
CA VAL A 155 -17.10 -23.16 11.86
C VAL A 155 -16.10 -22.91 10.75
N ILE A 156 -15.06 -22.11 11.04
CA ILE A 156 -13.97 -21.79 10.12
C ILE A 156 -12.64 -22.16 10.80
N ARG A 157 -11.83 -23.01 10.16
CA ARG A 157 -10.47 -23.34 10.60
C ARG A 157 -9.45 -22.53 9.81
N ILE A 158 -8.45 -21.97 10.48
CA ILE A 158 -7.26 -21.38 9.85
C ILE A 158 -5.99 -21.96 10.49
N GLY A 159 -4.86 -21.89 9.79
CA GLY A 159 -3.56 -22.23 10.35
C GLY A 159 -3.07 -21.19 11.37
N ALA A 160 -2.42 -21.65 12.44
CA ALA A 160 -1.83 -20.79 13.48
C ALA A 160 -0.45 -20.22 13.12
N HIS A 161 0.17 -20.73 12.05
CA HIS A 161 1.45 -20.31 11.50
C HIS A 161 1.60 -20.83 10.06
N PRO A 162 2.58 -20.35 9.25
CA PRO A 162 2.76 -20.77 7.86
C PRO A 162 2.90 -22.29 7.67
N GLY A 163 3.59 -22.98 8.59
CA GLY A 163 3.74 -24.45 8.54
C GLY A 163 2.46 -25.28 8.68
N ALA A 164 1.29 -24.67 8.85
CA ALA A 164 -0.01 -25.35 8.80
C ALA A 164 -0.51 -25.57 7.36
N LEU A 165 0.08 -24.85 6.38
CA LEU A 165 -0.19 -25.02 4.96
C LEU A 165 0.78 -26.05 4.35
N PRO A 166 0.40 -26.67 3.20
CA PRO A 166 1.35 -27.41 2.38
C PRO A 166 2.54 -26.52 1.98
N GLU A 167 3.75 -27.08 1.92
CA GLU A 167 4.97 -26.34 1.54
C GLU A 167 4.91 -25.79 0.09
N THR A 168 3.99 -26.32 -0.72
CA THR A 168 3.70 -25.85 -2.08
C THR A 168 2.79 -24.63 -2.13
N ALA A 169 2.14 -24.27 -1.02
CA ALA A 169 1.24 -23.11 -0.96
C ALA A 169 2.00 -21.85 -0.49
N PRO A 170 1.81 -20.70 -1.13
CA PRO A 170 2.37 -19.45 -0.65
C PRO A 170 1.66 -18.99 0.63
N ALA A 171 2.44 -18.68 1.66
CA ALA A 171 1.96 -18.19 2.96
C ALA A 171 2.39 -16.74 3.24
N GLY A 172 3.05 -16.11 2.28
CA GLY A 172 3.79 -14.85 2.44
C GLY A 172 5.24 -15.08 2.85
N THR A 173 6.11 -14.13 2.52
CA THR A 173 7.53 -14.13 2.95
C THR A 173 7.97 -12.74 3.36
N ASP A 174 8.61 -12.65 4.52
CA ASP A 174 9.28 -11.44 5.00
C ASP A 174 10.56 -11.86 5.73
N GLN A 175 11.67 -11.20 5.43
CA GLN A 175 12.96 -11.52 6.04
C GLN A 175 13.17 -10.84 7.41
N GLU A 176 12.37 -9.83 7.74
CA GLU A 176 12.57 -8.98 8.92
C GLU A 176 11.46 -9.10 9.96
N LYS A 177 10.40 -9.85 9.65
CA LYS A 177 9.31 -10.14 10.56
C LYS A 177 9.72 -11.19 11.60
N ARG A 178 9.31 -11.00 12.87
CA ARG A 178 9.67 -11.89 13.99
C ARG A 178 8.51 -12.75 14.51
N ARG A 179 7.26 -12.35 14.26
CA ARG A 179 6.05 -13.07 14.67
C ARG A 179 5.14 -13.28 13.49
N TRP A 180 4.44 -14.40 13.39
CA TRP A 180 3.48 -14.65 12.31
C TRP A 180 2.09 -14.62 12.88
N THR A 181 1.35 -13.55 12.61
CA THR A 181 0.08 -13.18 13.27
C THR A 181 -1.14 -13.74 12.53
N PRO A 182 -1.65 -14.95 12.83
CA PRO A 182 -2.81 -15.52 12.16
C PRO A 182 -4.10 -14.75 12.50
N GLY A 183 -5.11 -14.90 11.64
CA GLY A 183 -6.43 -14.34 11.86
C GLY A 183 -7.29 -14.31 10.61
N ILE A 184 -8.59 -14.15 10.81
CA ILE A 184 -9.51 -13.72 9.75
C ILE A 184 -9.46 -12.19 9.76
N TYR A 185 -8.50 -11.64 9.02
CA TYR A 185 -8.09 -10.24 9.14
C TYR A 185 -8.87 -9.28 8.21
N ASP A 186 -9.80 -9.81 7.43
CA ASP A 186 -10.76 -9.07 6.62
C ASP A 186 -12.16 -9.69 6.74
N SER A 187 -13.16 -9.03 6.18
CA SER A 187 -14.58 -9.23 6.47
C SER A 187 -15.09 -10.61 6.05
N VAL A 188 -16.06 -11.13 6.79
CA VAL A 188 -16.80 -12.35 6.43
C VAL A 188 -18.23 -11.98 6.10
N SER A 189 -18.73 -12.45 4.96
CA SER A 189 -20.08 -12.13 4.51
C SER A 189 -20.80 -13.31 3.87
N LEU A 190 -22.12 -13.34 4.04
CA LEU A 190 -23.03 -14.25 3.36
C LEU A 190 -23.72 -13.50 2.21
N LEU A 191 -23.54 -14.00 0.99
CA LEU A 191 -24.12 -13.47 -0.24
C LEU A 191 -25.31 -14.35 -0.67
N LEU A 192 -26.50 -13.76 -0.74
CA LEU A 192 -27.73 -14.47 -1.09
C LEU A 192 -28.38 -13.81 -2.30
N SER A 193 -28.70 -14.60 -3.32
CA SER A 193 -29.38 -14.11 -4.53
C SER A 193 -30.19 -15.22 -5.20
N ASP A 194 -31.01 -14.85 -6.18
CA ASP A 194 -31.54 -15.82 -7.13
C ASP A 194 -30.58 -15.99 -8.32
N ASN A 195 -30.94 -16.86 -9.26
CA ASN A 195 -30.11 -17.13 -10.44
C ASN A 195 -30.37 -16.12 -11.57
N PRO A 196 -29.34 -15.82 -12.39
CA PRO A 196 -27.94 -16.23 -12.22
C PRO A 196 -27.21 -15.36 -11.19
N PHE A 197 -26.22 -15.93 -10.52
CA PHE A 197 -25.32 -15.23 -9.60
C PHE A 197 -24.30 -14.40 -10.39
N ILE A 198 -24.15 -13.13 -10.04
CA ILE A 198 -23.12 -12.21 -10.56
C ILE A 198 -21.83 -12.44 -9.76
N GLU A 199 -20.91 -13.22 -10.29
CA GLU A 199 -19.64 -13.51 -9.59
C GLU A 199 -18.79 -12.27 -9.41
N SER A 200 -18.68 -11.45 -10.47
CA SER A 200 -17.92 -10.22 -10.44
C SER A 200 -18.39 -9.22 -11.48
N THR A 201 -18.20 -7.93 -11.19
CA THR A 201 -18.27 -6.85 -12.17
C THR A 201 -16.94 -6.10 -12.15
N GLN A 202 -16.32 -5.92 -13.32
CA GLN A 202 -15.13 -5.09 -13.49
C GLN A 202 -15.49 -3.88 -14.35
N VAL A 203 -15.02 -2.70 -13.96
CA VAL A 203 -15.26 -1.44 -14.67
C VAL A 203 -13.93 -0.85 -15.15
N ALA A 204 -13.77 -0.71 -16.46
CA ALA A 204 -12.62 -0.05 -17.06
C ALA A 204 -13.02 1.29 -17.73
N PRO A 205 -12.63 2.43 -17.16
CA PRO A 205 -12.71 3.74 -17.81
C PRO A 205 -11.96 3.80 -19.14
N ARG A 206 -12.55 4.47 -20.13
CA ARG A 206 -11.93 4.79 -21.42
C ARG A 206 -12.16 6.27 -21.73
N ILE A 207 -11.19 7.11 -21.37
CA ILE A 207 -11.37 8.58 -21.34
C ILE A 207 -11.56 9.13 -22.75
N ALA A 208 -10.75 8.69 -23.71
CA ALA A 208 -10.85 9.14 -25.10
C ALA A 208 -12.24 8.87 -25.71
N GLY A 209 -12.88 7.77 -25.30
CA GLY A 209 -14.24 7.44 -25.71
C GLY A 209 -15.32 8.11 -24.88
N SER A 210 -15.02 8.75 -23.74
CA SER A 210 -15.98 9.19 -22.72
C SER A 210 -16.94 8.07 -22.29
N GLU A 211 -16.39 6.88 -22.06
CA GLU A 211 -17.18 5.68 -21.77
C GLU A 211 -16.49 4.77 -20.77
N ILE A 212 -17.25 3.82 -20.24
CA ILE A 212 -16.72 2.69 -19.47
C ILE A 212 -17.00 1.40 -20.23
N LEU A 213 -16.10 0.43 -20.07
CA LEU A 213 -16.35 -0.97 -20.39
C LEU A 213 -16.68 -1.70 -19.09
N VAL A 214 -17.85 -2.32 -19.03
CA VAL A 214 -18.28 -3.13 -17.89
C VAL A 214 -18.21 -4.59 -18.29
N GLU A 215 -17.33 -5.37 -17.66
CA GLU A 215 -17.30 -6.81 -17.79
C GLU A 215 -18.03 -7.44 -16.60
N THR A 216 -19.04 -8.27 -16.86
CA THR A 216 -19.79 -8.98 -15.83
C THR A 216 -19.68 -10.47 -16.03
N ARG A 217 -19.26 -11.18 -14.99
CA ARG A 217 -19.17 -12.64 -14.93
C ARG A 217 -20.38 -13.20 -14.21
N PHE A 218 -20.96 -14.26 -14.75
CA PHE A 218 -22.13 -14.92 -14.21
C PHE A 218 -21.87 -16.40 -14.01
N LYS A 219 -22.56 -16.97 -13.02
CA LYS A 219 -22.71 -18.40 -12.81
C LYS A 219 -24.15 -18.76 -12.50
N ASN A 220 -24.67 -19.78 -13.17
CA ASN A 220 -25.99 -20.32 -12.86
C ASN A 220 -25.88 -21.58 -12.00
N TYR A 221 -26.28 -21.48 -10.72
CA TYR A 221 -26.28 -22.60 -9.78
C TYR A 221 -27.57 -23.44 -9.85
N GLY A 222 -28.60 -22.97 -10.56
CA GLY A 222 -29.91 -23.62 -10.66
C GLY A 222 -30.21 -24.21 -12.04
N PRO A 223 -31.49 -24.53 -12.31
CA PRO A 223 -31.96 -24.88 -13.65
C PRO A 223 -31.70 -23.77 -14.67
N ALA A 224 -31.90 -24.06 -15.95
CA ALA A 224 -31.76 -23.05 -16.99
C ALA A 224 -32.63 -21.80 -16.72
N VAL A 225 -32.06 -20.61 -16.91
CA VAL A 225 -32.70 -19.33 -16.59
C VAL A 225 -32.54 -18.35 -17.74
N SER A 226 -33.59 -17.57 -18.00
CA SER A 226 -33.56 -16.40 -18.89
C SER A 226 -33.71 -15.14 -18.06
N PHE A 227 -32.91 -14.12 -18.37
CA PHE A 227 -32.85 -12.88 -17.60
C PHE A 227 -32.50 -11.70 -18.51
N GLU A 228 -32.64 -10.50 -17.96
CA GLU A 228 -32.26 -9.25 -18.62
C GLU A 228 -31.14 -8.58 -17.83
N LEU A 229 -29.96 -8.46 -18.44
CA LEU A 229 -28.82 -7.74 -17.88
C LEU A 229 -29.01 -6.24 -18.07
N THR A 230 -28.93 -5.48 -16.98
CA THR A 230 -28.99 -4.02 -16.99
C THR A 230 -27.87 -3.42 -16.15
N HIS A 231 -27.40 -2.24 -16.56
CA HIS A 231 -26.44 -1.43 -15.82
C HIS A 231 -26.94 0.00 -15.68
N ARG A 232 -26.79 0.58 -14.50
CA ARG A 232 -27.04 2.00 -14.23
C ARG A 232 -25.84 2.62 -13.55
N VAL A 233 -25.35 3.74 -14.06
CA VAL A 233 -24.20 4.46 -13.51
C VAL A 233 -24.68 5.72 -12.82
N LYS A 234 -24.23 5.95 -11.59
CA LYS A 234 -24.54 7.16 -10.80
C LYS A 234 -23.29 7.72 -10.15
N SER A 235 -23.27 9.02 -9.83
CA SER A 235 -22.30 9.54 -8.87
C SER A 235 -22.53 8.88 -7.50
N TRP A 236 -21.45 8.50 -6.82
CA TRP A 236 -21.56 7.67 -5.61
C TRP A 236 -22.24 8.39 -4.43
N LYS A 237 -21.85 9.65 -4.16
CA LYS A 237 -22.41 10.41 -3.02
C LYS A 237 -23.74 11.09 -3.34
N GLU A 238 -23.90 11.65 -4.53
CA GLU A 238 -25.08 12.45 -4.89
C GLU A 238 -26.18 11.61 -5.56
N GLY A 239 -25.86 10.41 -6.05
CA GLY A 239 -26.82 9.52 -6.71
C GLY A 239 -27.30 10.02 -8.08
N ARG A 240 -26.63 11.01 -8.68
CA ARG A 240 -27.01 11.56 -9.99
C ARG A 240 -26.68 10.56 -11.10
N GLU A 241 -27.67 10.19 -11.90
CA GLU A 241 -27.46 9.28 -13.03
C GLU A 241 -26.51 9.91 -14.07
N ALA A 242 -25.48 9.15 -14.44
CA ALA A 242 -24.43 9.56 -15.38
C ALA A 242 -24.42 8.73 -16.67
N GLY A 243 -25.06 7.55 -16.65
CA GLY A 243 -25.18 6.67 -17.81
C GLY A 243 -25.99 5.43 -17.50
N ARG A 244 -26.41 4.70 -18.53
CA ARG A 244 -27.07 3.39 -18.42
C ARG A 244 -26.90 2.56 -19.68
N SER A 245 -26.99 1.24 -19.55
CA SER A 245 -27.07 0.35 -20.69
C SER A 245 -28.51 0.21 -21.20
N ARG A 246 -28.68 -0.32 -22.42
CA ARG A 246 -29.91 -1.00 -22.80
C ARG A 246 -29.96 -2.35 -22.08
N GLY A 247 -31.17 -2.85 -21.83
CA GLY A 247 -31.34 -4.20 -21.30
C GLY A 247 -30.96 -5.25 -22.35
N GLN A 248 -30.16 -6.23 -21.93
CA GLN A 248 -29.70 -7.32 -22.79
C GLN A 248 -30.32 -8.64 -22.31
N LYS A 249 -31.14 -9.27 -23.16
CA LYS A 249 -31.73 -10.56 -22.86
C LYS A 249 -30.72 -11.68 -23.07
N LEU A 250 -30.56 -12.51 -22.05
CA LEU A 250 -29.60 -13.61 -22.02
C LEU A 250 -30.27 -14.87 -21.45
N SER A 251 -29.65 -16.01 -21.71
CA SER A 251 -30.06 -17.30 -21.13
C SER A 251 -28.84 -18.11 -20.76
N LEU A 252 -28.88 -18.77 -19.60
CA LEU A 252 -27.85 -19.68 -19.14
C LEU A 252 -28.44 -21.05 -18.86
N LYS A 253 -27.72 -22.10 -19.26
CA LYS A 253 -27.99 -23.48 -18.88
C LYS A 253 -27.64 -23.70 -17.41
N ALA A 254 -28.08 -24.83 -16.86
CA ALA A 254 -27.68 -25.22 -15.50
C ALA A 254 -26.16 -25.39 -15.42
N GLY A 255 -25.54 -24.79 -14.41
CA GLY A 255 -24.08 -24.82 -14.20
C GLY A 255 -23.26 -23.96 -15.17
N GLU A 256 -23.90 -23.24 -16.11
CA GLU A 256 -23.18 -22.44 -17.08
C GLU A 256 -22.55 -21.20 -16.44
N GLU A 257 -21.29 -20.94 -16.80
CA GLU A 257 -20.55 -19.72 -16.49
C GLU A 257 -20.34 -18.92 -17.77
N THR A 258 -20.56 -17.60 -17.73
CA THR A 258 -20.34 -16.73 -18.90
C THR A 258 -19.80 -15.36 -18.50
N VAL A 259 -19.28 -14.64 -19.48
CA VAL A 259 -18.80 -13.27 -19.34
C VAL A 259 -19.51 -12.41 -20.39
N GLN A 260 -20.02 -11.25 -19.97
CA GLN A 260 -20.63 -10.27 -20.86
C GLN A 260 -19.95 -8.91 -20.72
N ARG A 261 -19.71 -8.26 -21.85
CA ARG A 261 -19.08 -6.94 -21.92
C ARG A 261 -20.06 -5.93 -22.47
N THR A 262 -20.30 -4.87 -21.70
CA THR A 262 -21.20 -3.78 -22.06
C THR A 262 -20.47 -2.45 -22.05
N VAL A 263 -20.61 -1.67 -23.13
CA VAL A 263 -20.11 -0.30 -23.21
C VAL A 263 -21.18 0.67 -22.75
N ILE A 264 -20.83 1.59 -21.85
CA ILE A 264 -21.74 2.62 -21.35
C ILE A 264 -21.10 3.99 -21.52
N ARG A 265 -21.77 4.89 -22.24
CA ARG A 265 -21.32 6.27 -22.44
C ARG A 265 -21.54 7.08 -21.16
N ILE A 266 -20.54 7.88 -20.79
CA ILE A 266 -20.56 8.82 -19.66
C ILE A 266 -20.02 10.18 -20.17
N PRO A 267 -20.80 10.93 -20.96
CA PRO A 267 -20.36 12.21 -21.50
C PRO A 267 -20.14 13.24 -20.38
N GLY A 268 -19.03 13.99 -20.45
CA GLY A 268 -18.70 15.00 -19.44
C GLY A 268 -18.42 14.42 -18.06
N ALA A 269 -17.87 13.20 -17.99
CA ALA A 269 -17.48 12.58 -16.73
C ALA A 269 -16.46 13.45 -15.96
N THR A 270 -16.66 13.57 -14.65
CA THR A 270 -15.63 14.10 -13.75
C THR A 270 -14.57 13.03 -13.57
N LEU A 271 -13.31 13.38 -13.85
CA LEU A 271 -12.21 12.44 -13.74
C LEU A 271 -11.79 12.27 -12.28
N TRP A 272 -11.37 11.07 -11.90
CA TRP A 272 -10.75 10.83 -10.60
C TRP A 272 -9.26 11.22 -10.67
N THR A 273 -8.80 12.00 -9.70
CA THR A 273 -7.37 12.26 -9.41
C THR A 273 -7.14 12.28 -7.90
N PRO A 274 -5.87 12.25 -7.44
CA PRO A 274 -5.56 12.51 -6.04
C PRO A 274 -6.11 13.84 -5.49
N GLU A 275 -6.16 14.87 -6.33
CA GLU A 275 -6.64 16.21 -5.98
C GLU A 275 -8.18 16.33 -6.01
N ASP A 276 -8.84 15.57 -6.89
CA ASP A 276 -10.30 15.46 -7.01
C ASP A 276 -10.72 13.99 -7.10
N PRO A 277 -10.85 13.28 -5.95
CA PRO A 277 -11.17 11.85 -5.91
C PRO A 277 -12.66 11.59 -6.16
N PHE A 278 -13.17 12.01 -7.32
CA PHE A 278 -14.56 11.84 -7.71
C PHE A 278 -14.89 10.37 -8.03
N LEU A 279 -15.95 9.84 -7.41
CA LEU A 279 -16.33 8.43 -7.52
C LEU A 279 -17.74 8.25 -8.10
N TYR A 280 -17.87 7.25 -8.95
CA TYR A 280 -19.12 6.72 -9.49
C TYR A 280 -19.41 5.34 -8.92
N VAL A 281 -20.63 4.88 -9.12
CA VAL A 281 -21.06 3.50 -8.89
C VAL A 281 -21.78 2.98 -10.12
N VAL A 282 -21.46 1.76 -10.55
CA VAL A 282 -22.31 0.99 -11.46
C VAL A 282 -23.15 0.01 -10.66
N GLU A 283 -24.46 0.08 -10.84
CA GLU A 283 -25.44 -0.89 -10.36
C GLU A 283 -25.72 -1.87 -11.50
N THR A 284 -25.28 -3.12 -11.35
CA THR A 284 -25.53 -4.21 -12.28
C THR A 284 -26.68 -5.08 -11.75
N SER A 285 -27.65 -5.43 -12.59
CA SER A 285 -28.79 -6.27 -12.19
C SER A 285 -29.20 -7.26 -13.29
N THR A 286 -29.57 -8.47 -12.87
CA THR A 286 -30.21 -9.51 -13.70
C THR A 286 -31.68 -9.71 -13.35
N GLY A 287 -32.19 -9.00 -12.34
CA GLY A 287 -33.50 -9.22 -11.73
C GLY A 287 -33.52 -10.32 -10.66
N GLY A 288 -32.65 -11.34 -10.78
CA GLY A 288 -32.43 -12.36 -9.73
C GLY A 288 -31.25 -12.03 -8.80
N ASP A 289 -30.30 -11.22 -9.26
CA ASP A 289 -29.14 -10.78 -8.50
C ASP A 289 -28.79 -9.33 -8.86
N SER A 290 -28.09 -8.66 -7.96
CA SER A 290 -27.62 -7.28 -8.15
C SER A 290 -26.29 -7.01 -7.45
N LEU A 291 -25.40 -6.28 -8.11
CA LEU A 291 -24.10 -5.90 -7.54
C LEU A 291 -23.84 -4.41 -7.78
N SER A 292 -23.40 -3.70 -6.73
CA SER A 292 -22.93 -2.32 -6.82
C SER A 292 -21.40 -2.30 -6.82
N THR A 293 -20.81 -1.71 -7.85
CA THR A 293 -19.34 -1.61 -7.99
C THR A 293 -18.94 -0.16 -8.10
N ARG A 294 -18.15 0.32 -7.12
CA ARG A 294 -17.60 1.68 -7.11
C ARG A 294 -16.40 1.76 -8.05
N PHE A 295 -16.24 2.88 -8.74
CA PHE A 295 -15.10 3.15 -9.61
C PHE A 295 -14.82 4.65 -9.72
N GLY A 296 -13.63 5.02 -10.19
CA GLY A 296 -13.28 6.39 -10.59
C GLY A 296 -13.00 6.46 -12.08
N MET A 297 -13.42 7.53 -12.75
CA MET A 297 -13.14 7.72 -14.18
C MET A 297 -11.69 8.19 -14.35
N ARG A 298 -10.74 7.26 -14.51
CA ARG A 298 -9.33 7.58 -14.70
C ARG A 298 -8.59 6.52 -15.50
N GLU A 299 -7.51 6.91 -16.17
CA GLU A 299 -6.53 6.01 -16.79
C GLU A 299 -5.15 6.32 -16.19
N PHE A 300 -4.38 5.28 -15.87
CA PHE A 300 -3.02 5.42 -15.36
C PHE A 300 -2.09 4.49 -16.13
N ARG A 301 -0.95 5.02 -16.58
CA ARG A 301 0.08 4.26 -17.29
C ARG A 301 1.45 4.85 -17.06
N PHE A 302 2.48 4.09 -17.38
CA PHE A 302 3.81 4.64 -17.63
C PHE A 302 4.07 4.78 -19.12
N ASP A 303 5.20 5.37 -19.45
CA ASP A 303 5.64 5.60 -20.82
C ASP A 303 7.16 5.46 -20.88
N THR A 304 7.64 4.45 -21.61
CA THR A 304 9.07 4.18 -21.73
C THR A 304 9.81 5.29 -22.49
N ALA A 305 9.18 5.93 -23.47
CA ALA A 305 9.84 6.96 -24.28
C ALA A 305 10.16 8.23 -23.46
N THR A 306 9.26 8.62 -22.57
CA THR A 306 9.43 9.80 -21.70
C THR A 306 9.95 9.45 -20.31
N GLN A 307 9.94 8.17 -19.93
CA GLN A 307 10.28 7.67 -18.60
C GLN A 307 9.43 8.31 -17.48
N ARG A 308 8.13 8.49 -17.74
CA ARG A 308 7.19 9.16 -16.82
C ARG A 308 5.94 8.32 -16.57
N ALA A 309 5.30 8.58 -15.43
CA ALA A 309 3.92 8.18 -15.20
C ALA A 309 2.96 9.20 -15.81
N TYR A 310 1.82 8.72 -16.28
CA TYR A 310 0.74 9.50 -16.84
C TYR A 310 -0.56 9.18 -16.12
N LEU A 311 -1.23 10.20 -15.59
CA LEU A 311 -2.60 10.14 -15.09
C LEU A 311 -3.49 10.94 -16.02
N ASN A 312 -4.52 10.30 -16.58
CA ASN A 312 -5.48 10.94 -17.48
C ASN A 312 -4.82 11.66 -18.68
N GLY A 313 -3.74 11.08 -19.20
CA GLY A 313 -2.99 11.61 -20.34
C GLY A 313 -1.99 12.73 -20.02
N LYS A 314 -1.80 13.10 -18.75
CA LYS A 314 -0.84 14.12 -18.30
C LYS A 314 0.27 13.50 -17.47
N VAL A 315 1.48 14.03 -17.56
CA VAL A 315 2.60 13.64 -16.69
C VAL A 315 2.19 13.85 -15.23
N TYR A 316 2.44 12.86 -14.39
CA TYR A 316 2.09 12.90 -12.98
C TYR A 316 3.23 12.33 -12.14
N PHE A 317 3.71 13.08 -11.15
CA PHE A 317 4.75 12.60 -10.24
C PHE A 317 4.11 12.02 -8.98
N MET A 318 4.45 10.76 -8.70
CA MET A 318 3.99 10.10 -7.47
C MET A 318 4.96 10.43 -6.34
N ARG A 319 4.40 10.73 -5.17
CA ARG A 319 5.15 11.13 -3.98
C ARG A 319 4.44 10.63 -2.74
N GLY A 320 5.22 10.04 -1.85
CA GLY A 320 4.69 9.56 -0.59
C GLY A 320 5.58 8.56 0.05
N SER A 321 5.01 7.44 0.50
CA SER A 321 5.73 6.50 1.35
C SER A 321 5.21 5.06 1.23
N ASN A 322 5.71 4.19 2.10
CA ASN A 322 5.38 2.78 2.18
C ASN A 322 4.61 2.48 3.47
N ILE A 323 3.71 1.50 3.44
CA ILE A 323 2.98 1.00 4.61
C ILE A 323 3.15 -0.51 4.69
N THR A 324 3.83 -0.97 5.75
CA THR A 324 4.07 -2.37 6.09
C THR A 324 3.09 -2.89 7.12
N LEU A 325 1.83 -3.00 6.71
CA LEU A 325 0.75 -3.41 7.60
C LEU A 325 1.00 -4.79 8.22
N HIS A 326 1.50 -5.76 7.43
CA HIS A 326 1.82 -7.07 7.96
C HIS A 326 2.95 -7.02 9.00
N ARG A 327 3.91 -6.10 8.92
CA ARG A 327 4.86 -5.86 10.01
C ARG A 327 4.20 -5.14 11.17
N PHE A 328 3.36 -4.15 10.91
CA PHE A 328 2.62 -3.45 11.96
C PHE A 328 1.75 -4.39 12.81
N PHE A 329 1.24 -5.51 12.27
CA PHE A 329 0.53 -6.52 13.06
C PHE A 329 1.30 -7.10 14.26
N GLU A 330 2.65 -7.12 14.22
CA GLU A 330 3.46 -7.54 15.38
C GLU A 330 3.85 -6.39 16.31
N ASP A 331 3.46 -5.16 15.99
CA ASP A 331 3.69 -3.99 16.83
C ASP A 331 2.94 -4.11 18.17
N PRO A 332 3.60 -3.89 19.33
CA PRO A 332 2.94 -3.95 20.64
C PRO A 332 1.76 -2.99 20.79
N SER A 333 1.71 -1.92 20.00
CA SER A 333 0.64 -0.91 19.98
C SER A 333 -0.41 -1.12 18.90
N CYS A 334 -0.26 -2.12 18.00
CA CYS A 334 -1.20 -2.36 16.89
C CYS A 334 -2.63 -2.55 17.38
N GLY A 335 -2.85 -3.54 18.25
CA GLY A 335 -4.19 -3.86 18.76
C GLY A 335 -5.25 -3.91 17.65
N ARG A 336 -6.33 -3.14 17.82
CA ARG A 336 -7.42 -3.02 16.84
C ARG A 336 -7.27 -1.89 15.81
N LEU A 337 -6.18 -1.11 15.85
CA LEU A 337 -6.03 0.10 15.04
C LEU A 337 -6.27 -0.11 13.53
N PRO A 338 -5.78 -1.19 12.88
CA PRO A 338 -6.03 -1.42 11.45
C PRO A 338 -7.50 -1.58 11.04
N TRP A 339 -8.39 -1.86 12.00
CA TRP A 339 -9.82 -2.01 11.79
C TRP A 339 -10.64 -0.86 12.39
N ASP A 340 -9.98 0.12 13.02
CA ASP A 340 -10.60 1.36 13.50
C ASP A 340 -10.67 2.38 12.35
N GLU A 341 -11.86 2.54 11.77
CA GLU A 341 -12.04 3.41 10.59
C GLU A 341 -11.64 4.87 10.83
N PRO A 342 -12.07 5.54 11.92
CA PRO A 342 -11.54 6.86 12.27
C PRO A 342 -10.02 6.93 12.25
N TRP A 343 -9.33 5.95 12.83
CA TRP A 343 -7.87 5.91 12.86
C TRP A 343 -7.28 5.75 11.45
N VAL A 344 -7.77 4.78 10.66
CA VAL A 344 -7.29 4.54 9.28
C VAL A 344 -7.55 5.75 8.39
N ARG A 345 -8.71 6.41 8.53
CA ARG A 345 -9.01 7.64 7.78
C ARG A 345 -8.03 8.76 8.12
N LYS A 346 -7.72 8.99 9.40
CA LYS A 346 -6.73 10.01 9.78
C LYS A 346 -5.33 9.66 9.25
N LEU A 347 -4.95 8.38 9.30
CA LEU A 347 -3.68 7.87 8.78
C LEU A 347 -3.53 8.09 7.27
N LEU A 348 -4.59 7.85 6.48
CA LEU A 348 -4.55 7.88 5.01
C LEU A 348 -5.03 9.20 4.38
N ILE A 349 -5.75 10.06 5.12
CA ILE A 349 -6.30 11.31 4.57
C ILE A 349 -5.58 12.52 5.16
N ASP A 350 -5.61 12.67 6.49
CA ASP A 350 -5.22 13.94 7.11
C ASP A 350 -3.71 14.16 7.05
N ILE A 351 -2.92 13.16 7.45
CA ILE A 351 -1.46 13.25 7.46
C ILE A 351 -0.91 13.32 6.03
N PRO A 352 -1.32 12.47 5.06
CA PRO A 352 -0.79 12.55 3.69
C PRO A 352 -1.09 13.89 3.03
N LYS A 353 -2.26 14.49 3.28
CA LYS A 353 -2.57 15.85 2.80
C LYS A 353 -1.65 16.90 3.41
N LYS A 354 -1.35 16.81 4.71
CA LYS A 354 -0.38 17.70 5.39
C LYS A 354 1.03 17.53 4.81
N MET A 355 1.41 16.32 4.40
CA MET A 355 2.71 16.01 3.82
C MET A 355 2.76 16.16 2.30
N HIS A 356 1.68 16.60 1.65
CA HIS A 356 1.55 16.65 0.20
C HIS A 356 1.78 15.30 -0.51
N TRP A 357 1.53 14.19 0.18
CA TRP A 357 1.63 12.86 -0.41
C TRP A 357 0.37 12.52 -1.23
N ASN A 358 0.59 11.90 -2.38
CA ASN A 358 -0.46 11.46 -3.31
C ASN A 358 -0.37 9.96 -3.63
N SER A 359 0.58 9.24 -3.01
CA SER A 359 0.81 7.83 -3.29
C SER A 359 1.30 7.06 -2.08
N PHE A 360 0.90 5.79 -2.00
CA PHE A 360 1.51 4.82 -1.10
C PHE A 360 1.85 3.53 -1.84
N ARG A 361 2.86 2.82 -1.36
CA ARG A 361 3.05 1.41 -1.62
C ARG A 361 2.63 0.61 -0.39
N PHE A 362 1.68 -0.31 -0.57
CA PHE A 362 1.31 -1.26 0.47
C PHE A 362 2.21 -2.48 0.32
N CYS A 363 3.40 -2.40 0.91
CA CYS A 363 4.41 -3.47 0.95
C CYS A 363 4.56 -3.95 2.38
N ILE A 364 4.91 -5.19 2.71
CA ILE A 364 5.05 -6.32 1.83
C ILE A 364 3.79 -7.13 2.06
N GLY A 365 2.76 -6.91 1.24
CA GLY A 365 1.48 -7.63 1.32
C GLY A 365 0.22 -6.79 1.41
N PRO A 366 -0.95 -7.43 1.23
CA PRO A 366 -2.22 -6.75 1.08
C PRO A 366 -2.72 -6.12 2.39
N VAL A 367 -3.68 -5.23 2.23
CA VAL A 367 -4.44 -4.61 3.32
C VAL A 367 -5.88 -5.12 3.32
N PRO A 368 -6.64 -4.93 4.42
CA PRO A 368 -8.09 -5.12 4.38
C PRO A 368 -8.75 -4.22 3.33
N ASP A 369 -9.82 -4.67 2.65
CA ASP A 369 -10.48 -3.94 1.55
C ASP A 369 -10.84 -2.50 1.92
N LYS A 370 -11.23 -2.30 3.17
CA LYS A 370 -11.60 -0.98 3.72
C LYS A 370 -10.50 0.07 3.58
N TRP A 371 -9.23 -0.33 3.57
CA TRP A 371 -8.11 0.59 3.36
C TRP A 371 -8.08 1.11 1.92
N LEU A 372 -8.35 0.24 0.94
CA LEU A 372 -8.46 0.64 -0.47
C LEU A 372 -9.72 1.49 -0.72
N ASP A 373 -10.81 1.16 -0.03
CA ASP A 373 -12.02 2.00 -0.04
C ASP A 373 -11.74 3.42 0.47
N ILE A 374 -10.93 3.56 1.52
CA ILE A 374 -10.52 4.86 2.06
C ILE A 374 -9.52 5.53 1.12
N ALA A 375 -8.59 4.79 0.51
CA ALA A 375 -7.63 5.32 -0.46
C ALA A 375 -8.30 5.91 -1.72
N ASP A 376 -9.37 5.26 -2.21
CA ASP A 376 -10.21 5.76 -3.30
C ASP A 376 -10.82 7.12 -2.96
N GLU A 377 -11.32 7.27 -1.73
CA GLU A 377 -11.93 8.51 -1.23
C GLU A 377 -10.89 9.58 -0.86
N ALA A 378 -9.70 9.16 -0.46
CA ALA A 378 -8.61 10.03 -0.05
C ALA A 378 -7.92 10.69 -1.25
N GLY A 379 -7.96 10.03 -2.41
CA GLY A 379 -7.18 10.42 -3.58
C GLY A 379 -5.73 9.97 -3.43
N LEU A 380 -5.49 8.66 -3.32
CA LEU A 380 -4.15 8.09 -3.22
C LEU A 380 -3.90 7.10 -4.37
N LEU A 381 -2.76 7.22 -5.05
CA LEU A 381 -2.28 6.22 -6.00
C LEU A 381 -1.54 5.11 -5.24
N ILE A 382 -2.10 3.91 -5.27
CA ILE A 382 -1.60 2.76 -4.52
C ILE A 382 -0.81 1.82 -5.43
N GLN A 383 0.41 1.49 -5.02
CA GLN A 383 1.06 0.24 -5.44
C GLN A 383 0.57 -0.85 -4.50
N ASN A 384 -0.25 -1.75 -5.04
CA ASN A 384 -0.81 -2.85 -4.26
C ASN A 384 0.14 -4.03 -4.45
N GLU A 385 0.81 -4.45 -3.38
CA GLU A 385 1.81 -5.50 -3.45
C GLU A 385 1.29 -6.87 -2.98
N PHE A 386 1.62 -7.92 -3.71
CA PHE A 386 1.45 -9.29 -3.24
C PHE A 386 2.56 -9.69 -2.27
N PHE A 387 2.25 -10.40 -1.18
CA PHE A 387 3.19 -10.61 -0.07
C PHE A 387 4.34 -11.58 -0.39
N ILE A 388 5.36 -11.13 -1.12
CA ILE A 388 6.54 -11.92 -1.47
C ILE A 388 7.81 -11.08 -1.27
N TRP A 389 8.63 -11.42 -0.27
CA TRP A 389 10.02 -10.98 -0.17
C TRP A 389 10.95 -12.18 -0.05
N GLY A 390 11.53 -12.54 -1.19
CA GLY A 390 12.17 -13.83 -1.44
C GLY A 390 11.17 -14.86 -1.96
N TYR A 391 11.67 -15.89 -2.65
CA TYR A 391 10.84 -16.88 -3.33
C TYR A 391 11.16 -18.32 -2.88
N HIS A 392 10.13 -19.14 -2.67
CA HIS A 392 10.28 -20.54 -2.31
C HIS A 392 10.06 -21.40 -3.56
N LYS A 393 11.11 -22.09 -4.02
CA LYS A 393 11.07 -22.89 -5.26
C LYS A 393 10.11 -24.09 -5.21
N THR A 394 9.62 -24.45 -4.03
CA THR A 394 8.62 -25.50 -3.82
C THR A 394 7.21 -25.02 -4.10
N TRP A 395 6.97 -23.71 -4.19
CA TRP A 395 5.64 -23.18 -4.46
C TRP A 395 5.11 -23.65 -5.81
N ASP A 396 3.84 -24.07 -5.79
CA ASP A 396 3.11 -24.43 -7.00
C ASP A 396 2.76 -23.14 -7.76
N ALA A 397 3.24 -23.04 -9.00
CA ALA A 397 3.03 -21.87 -9.84
C ALA A 397 1.57 -21.68 -10.26
N GLU A 398 0.80 -22.77 -10.41
CA GLU A 398 -0.63 -22.70 -10.75
C GLU A 398 -1.44 -22.20 -9.55
N GLU A 399 -1.12 -22.69 -8.35
CA GLU A 399 -1.73 -22.19 -7.11
C GLU A 399 -1.38 -20.71 -6.87
N LEU A 400 -0.12 -20.33 -7.09
CA LEU A 400 0.31 -18.93 -7.00
C LEU A 400 -0.43 -18.05 -8.00
N ALA A 401 -0.56 -18.48 -9.26
CA ALA A 401 -1.32 -17.75 -10.28
C ALA A 401 -2.82 -17.65 -9.92
N ARG A 402 -3.40 -18.67 -9.28
CA ARG A 402 -4.78 -18.65 -8.79
C ARG A 402 -4.96 -17.59 -7.70
N GLN A 403 -4.03 -17.49 -6.75
CA GLN A 403 -4.08 -16.47 -5.70
C GLN A 403 -3.85 -15.06 -6.24
N PHE A 404 -2.92 -14.87 -7.18
CA PHE A 404 -2.74 -13.60 -7.88
C PHE A 404 -4.03 -13.18 -8.60
N LYS A 405 -4.69 -14.11 -9.29
CA LYS A 405 -6.00 -13.87 -9.89
C LYS A 405 -7.02 -13.43 -8.85
N GLY A 406 -7.18 -14.15 -7.74
CA GLY A 406 -8.13 -13.81 -6.69
C GLY A 406 -7.87 -12.42 -6.09
N TRP A 407 -6.61 -12.11 -5.80
CA TRP A 407 -6.16 -10.81 -5.30
C TRP A 407 -6.42 -9.66 -6.28
N MET A 408 -6.19 -9.88 -7.58
CA MET A 408 -6.55 -8.88 -8.59
C MET A 408 -8.07 -8.70 -8.69
N GLN A 409 -8.84 -9.78 -8.67
CA GLN A 409 -10.30 -9.75 -8.75
C GLN A 409 -10.95 -9.01 -7.58
N ASP A 410 -10.37 -9.12 -6.38
CA ASP A 410 -10.84 -8.41 -5.19
C ASP A 410 -10.60 -6.88 -5.33
N ASN A 411 -9.53 -6.48 -6.02
CA ASN A 411 -9.00 -5.12 -5.92
C ASN A 411 -9.09 -4.27 -7.22
N TRP A 412 -9.43 -4.85 -8.37
CA TRP A 412 -9.31 -4.21 -9.70
C TRP A 412 -10.24 -3.01 -9.97
N ASN A 413 -11.23 -2.77 -9.11
CA ASN A 413 -12.21 -1.69 -9.28
C ASN A 413 -11.85 -0.44 -8.47
N HIS A 414 -10.88 -0.55 -7.56
CA HIS A 414 -10.36 0.60 -6.83
C HIS A 414 -9.62 1.53 -7.82
N PRO A 415 -10.09 2.78 -8.05
CA PRO A 415 -9.32 3.76 -8.81
C PRO A 415 -8.00 4.12 -8.13
N SER A 416 -7.89 3.94 -6.81
CA SER A 416 -6.63 4.15 -6.08
C SER A 416 -5.54 3.18 -6.51
N VAL A 417 -5.85 1.89 -6.72
CA VAL A 417 -4.87 0.88 -7.19
C VAL A 417 -4.34 1.29 -8.56
N ALA A 418 -3.11 1.79 -8.61
CA ALA A 418 -2.48 2.33 -9.82
C ALA A 418 -1.48 1.35 -10.43
N ILE A 419 -0.83 0.55 -9.59
CA ILE A 419 0.20 -0.42 -9.98
C ILE A 419 -0.09 -1.74 -9.27
N TRP A 420 0.01 -2.85 -10.02
CA TRP A 420 0.10 -4.19 -9.45
C TRP A 420 1.58 -4.48 -9.18
N ASP A 421 1.95 -4.59 -7.91
CA ASP A 421 3.32 -4.89 -7.48
C ASP A 421 3.38 -6.38 -7.11
N ALA A 422 4.23 -7.14 -7.81
CA ALA A 422 4.24 -8.59 -7.69
C ALA A 422 5.06 -9.12 -6.51
N SER A 423 6.05 -8.35 -6.03
CA SER A 423 6.97 -8.79 -4.97
C SER A 423 7.87 -7.66 -4.52
N ASN A 424 8.43 -7.76 -3.32
CA ASN A 424 9.48 -6.89 -2.81
C ASN A 424 10.86 -7.54 -2.94
N GLU A 425 11.87 -6.77 -3.35
CA GLU A 425 13.31 -7.13 -3.44
C GLU A 425 13.59 -8.60 -3.84
N THR A 426 12.87 -9.11 -4.83
CA THR A 426 12.90 -10.51 -5.25
C THR A 426 13.35 -10.63 -6.69
N LEU A 427 14.38 -11.43 -6.94
CA LEU A 427 14.82 -11.79 -8.28
C LEU A 427 14.43 -13.25 -8.54
N GLU A 428 13.32 -13.44 -9.27
CA GLU A 428 12.77 -14.75 -9.60
C GLU A 428 12.04 -14.71 -10.95
N ASP A 429 12.62 -15.40 -11.95
CA ASP A 429 12.11 -15.48 -13.32
C ASP A 429 10.68 -16.01 -13.40
N THR A 430 10.30 -16.94 -12.50
CA THR A 430 8.97 -17.56 -12.51
C THR A 430 7.84 -16.53 -12.39
N ILE A 431 8.04 -15.46 -11.63
CA ILE A 431 7.03 -14.41 -11.44
C ILE A 431 6.75 -13.68 -12.76
N GLY A 432 7.80 -13.22 -13.45
CA GLY A 432 7.69 -12.48 -14.70
C GLY A 432 7.39 -13.36 -15.94
N GLN A 433 7.84 -14.62 -15.94
CA GLN A 433 7.69 -15.52 -17.11
C GLN A 433 6.42 -16.36 -17.07
N LYS A 434 5.83 -16.59 -15.89
CA LYS A 434 4.64 -17.46 -15.74
C LYS A 434 3.48 -16.77 -15.02
N ILE A 435 3.73 -16.19 -13.84
CA ILE A 435 2.65 -15.69 -12.97
C ILE A 435 1.99 -14.45 -13.56
N ILE A 436 2.75 -13.38 -13.81
CA ILE A 436 2.22 -12.13 -14.37
C ILE A 436 1.56 -12.38 -15.74
N PRO A 437 2.17 -13.11 -16.71
CA PRO A 437 1.51 -13.42 -17.98
C PRO A 437 0.18 -14.16 -17.86
N ALA A 438 0.04 -15.04 -16.86
CA ALA A 438 -1.19 -15.81 -16.65
C ALA A 438 -2.37 -14.94 -16.17
N VAL A 439 -2.10 -13.82 -15.50
CA VAL A 439 -3.13 -12.99 -14.86
C VAL A 439 -3.27 -11.59 -15.45
N ARG A 440 -2.26 -11.06 -16.17
CA ARG A 440 -2.25 -9.68 -16.67
C ARG A 440 -3.50 -9.31 -17.48
N SER A 441 -3.97 -10.22 -18.33
CA SER A 441 -5.13 -9.98 -19.20
C SER A 441 -6.47 -9.89 -18.45
N LEU A 442 -6.50 -10.28 -17.17
CA LEU A 442 -7.68 -10.18 -16.31
C LEU A 442 -7.96 -8.73 -15.87
N ASP A 443 -6.96 -7.84 -15.85
CA ASP A 443 -7.21 -6.41 -15.67
C ASP A 443 -7.51 -5.73 -17.00
N ILE A 444 -8.79 -5.61 -17.34
CA ILE A 444 -9.21 -4.98 -18.61
C ILE A 444 -8.97 -3.46 -18.63
N SER A 445 -8.56 -2.84 -17.51
CA SER A 445 -8.06 -1.46 -17.48
C SER A 445 -6.61 -1.36 -17.94
N GLY A 446 -5.88 -2.48 -18.01
CA GLY A 446 -4.50 -2.53 -18.49
C GLY A 446 -3.50 -1.81 -17.60
N ARG A 447 -3.66 -1.88 -16.27
CA ARG A 447 -2.75 -1.23 -15.32
C ARG A 447 -1.32 -1.78 -15.45
N PRO A 448 -0.30 -0.94 -15.18
CA PRO A 448 1.10 -1.36 -15.18
C PRO A 448 1.40 -2.35 -14.06
N TRP A 449 2.42 -3.18 -14.29
CA TRP A 449 3.00 -4.08 -13.30
C TRP A 449 4.39 -3.61 -12.88
N GLU A 450 4.67 -3.66 -11.59
CA GLU A 450 6.02 -3.60 -11.01
C GLU A 450 6.37 -5.02 -10.55
N ASN A 451 7.61 -5.46 -10.74
CA ASN A 451 8.04 -6.81 -10.40
C ASN A 451 9.46 -6.84 -9.82
N SER A 452 9.69 -5.98 -8.86
CA SER A 452 10.95 -5.85 -8.16
C SER A 452 12.21 -5.79 -9.04
N TYR A 453 13.23 -6.59 -8.70
CA TYR A 453 14.52 -6.63 -9.38
C TYR A 453 14.49 -7.40 -10.70
N ASN A 454 13.30 -7.85 -11.14
CA ASN A 454 13.13 -8.57 -12.41
C ASN A 454 13.00 -7.59 -13.58
N LEU A 455 13.01 -8.12 -14.80
CA LEU A 455 12.71 -7.33 -15.98
C LEU A 455 11.22 -6.92 -16.00
N PRO A 456 10.89 -5.72 -16.54
CA PRO A 456 9.51 -5.34 -16.82
C PRO A 456 8.77 -6.42 -17.62
N SER A 457 7.55 -6.75 -17.19
CA SER A 457 6.74 -7.77 -17.86
C SER A 457 6.02 -7.24 -19.11
N GLY A 458 5.76 -5.93 -19.15
CA GLY A 458 5.17 -5.21 -20.27
C GLY A 458 6.09 -4.11 -20.83
N PRO A 459 5.79 -3.60 -22.04
CA PRO A 459 6.67 -2.67 -22.75
C PRO A 459 6.80 -1.29 -22.09
N ASP A 460 5.82 -0.89 -21.28
CA ASP A 460 5.81 0.37 -20.55
C ASP A 460 5.80 0.16 -19.03
N ASP A 461 5.90 -1.08 -18.54
CA ASP A 461 5.91 -1.35 -17.10
C ASP A 461 7.15 -0.68 -16.45
N PRO A 462 7.01 -0.09 -15.25
CA PRO A 462 8.12 0.58 -14.58
C PRO A 462 9.16 -0.42 -14.05
N VAL A 463 10.30 0.11 -13.59
CA VAL A 463 11.27 -0.61 -12.77
C VAL A 463 11.45 0.09 -11.43
N GLU A 464 11.55 -0.67 -10.33
CA GLU A 464 11.87 -0.10 -9.03
C GLU A 464 13.38 0.15 -8.81
N ASN A 465 13.70 0.98 -7.81
CA ASN A 465 15.04 1.16 -7.29
C ASN A 465 15.07 1.48 -5.80
N HIS A 466 16.01 0.87 -5.05
CA HIS A 466 16.22 1.05 -3.62
C HIS A 466 17.64 1.58 -3.29
N PRO A 467 17.97 2.87 -3.54
CA PRO A 467 19.28 3.45 -3.27
C PRO A 467 19.43 3.81 -1.80
N TYR A 468 19.59 2.79 -0.96
CA TYR A 468 19.92 2.93 0.45
C TYR A 468 21.36 3.44 0.64
N LEU A 469 21.64 4.72 0.33
CA LEU A 469 23.01 5.25 0.22
C LEU A 469 23.87 5.00 1.47
N PHE A 470 23.33 5.19 2.68
CA PHE A 470 24.03 4.95 3.94
C PHE A 470 24.41 3.48 4.19
N SER A 471 23.76 2.54 3.51
CA SER A 471 24.04 1.09 3.59
C SER A 471 24.80 0.56 2.38
N ALA A 472 24.35 0.95 1.18
CA ALA A 472 24.84 0.45 -0.10
C ALA A 472 26.19 1.06 -0.51
N LYS A 473 26.55 2.25 0.00
CA LYS A 473 27.81 2.93 -0.31
C LYS A 473 28.63 3.14 0.97
N PRO A 474 29.54 2.21 1.31
CA PRO A 474 30.45 2.39 2.43
C PRO A 474 31.21 3.71 2.32
N GLY A 475 31.14 4.53 3.36
CA GLY A 475 31.81 5.83 3.38
C GLY A 475 31.00 6.99 2.79
N PHE A 476 29.77 6.77 2.33
CA PHE A 476 28.89 7.84 1.85
C PHE A 476 28.78 8.99 2.86
N GLU A 477 28.91 10.21 2.34
CA GLU A 477 28.65 11.45 3.04
C GLU A 477 27.67 12.30 2.22
N MET A 478 26.88 13.16 2.87
CA MET A 478 25.92 14.00 2.15
C MET A 478 26.59 14.95 1.15
N THR A 479 27.86 15.29 1.36
CA THR A 479 28.71 16.04 0.41
C THR A 479 28.85 15.35 -0.94
N ASP A 480 28.74 14.03 -1.01
CA ASP A 480 28.76 13.28 -2.27
C ASP A 480 27.60 13.69 -3.18
N LEU A 481 26.43 14.03 -2.61
CA LEU A 481 25.25 14.47 -3.36
C LEU A 481 25.51 15.70 -4.20
N GLU A 482 26.46 16.57 -3.82
CA GLU A 482 26.81 17.77 -4.58
C GLU A 482 27.31 17.45 -6.00
N THR A 483 27.85 16.24 -6.19
CA THR A 483 28.44 15.78 -7.45
C THR A 483 27.64 14.66 -8.14
N MET A 484 26.64 14.10 -7.44
CA MET A 484 25.76 13.09 -8.01
C MET A 484 24.72 13.73 -8.93
N ASP A 485 24.28 12.99 -9.95
CA ASP A 485 23.31 13.43 -10.96
C ASP A 485 21.87 12.99 -10.64
N GLY A 486 21.64 12.46 -9.43
CA GLY A 486 20.37 11.89 -8.99
C GLY A 486 19.97 10.63 -9.76
N PHE A 487 20.88 10.02 -10.51
CA PHE A 487 20.66 8.76 -11.22
C PHE A 487 21.34 7.64 -10.43
N ASP A 488 20.54 6.70 -9.92
CA ASP A 488 21.07 5.46 -9.37
C ASP A 488 20.65 4.27 -10.24
N ARG A 489 21.62 3.39 -10.54
CA ARG A 489 21.38 2.20 -11.35
C ARG A 489 20.75 1.14 -10.44
N PRO A 490 19.56 0.62 -10.77
CA PRO A 490 18.95 -0.46 -10.01
C PRO A 490 19.94 -1.61 -9.79
N LYS A 491 19.87 -2.25 -8.62
CA LYS A 491 20.66 -3.47 -8.34
C LYS A 491 20.35 -4.60 -9.33
N ALA A 492 19.20 -4.55 -10.01
CA ALA A 492 18.89 -5.35 -11.18
C ALA A 492 19.87 -5.01 -12.33
N ARG A 493 20.62 -6.02 -12.77
CA ARG A 493 21.82 -5.92 -13.64
C ARG A 493 21.56 -5.42 -15.08
N HIS A 494 20.43 -4.76 -15.35
CA HIS A 494 20.00 -4.43 -16.70
C HIS A 494 19.77 -2.92 -16.85
N SER A 495 20.47 -2.31 -17.81
CA SER A 495 20.14 -0.97 -18.28
C SER A 495 18.73 -0.99 -18.88
N SER A 496 17.84 -0.13 -18.39
CA SER A 496 16.46 -0.04 -18.86
C SER A 496 16.13 1.39 -19.28
N SER A 497 15.37 1.53 -20.38
CA SER A 497 14.77 2.79 -20.80
C SER A 497 13.43 3.05 -20.12
N HIS A 498 12.91 2.12 -19.32
CA HIS A 498 11.59 2.24 -18.70
C HIS A 498 11.55 3.36 -17.65
N ALA A 499 10.33 3.81 -17.31
CA ALA A 499 10.14 4.71 -16.19
C ALA A 499 10.61 4.06 -14.89
N ARG A 500 11.23 4.87 -14.01
CA ARG A 500 11.79 4.40 -12.75
C ARG A 500 10.96 4.87 -11.58
N ILE A 501 10.78 4.00 -10.61
CA ILE A 501 10.12 4.29 -9.34
C ILE A 501 11.14 4.10 -8.23
N LEU A 502 11.30 5.11 -7.39
CA LEU A 502 12.09 5.01 -6.18
C LEU A 502 11.17 4.51 -5.07
N ASN A 503 11.05 3.18 -4.94
CA ASN A 503 10.14 2.55 -3.98
C ASN A 503 10.62 2.72 -2.54
N GLU A 504 11.94 2.70 -2.30
CA GLU A 504 12.51 2.78 -0.95
C GLU A 504 13.86 3.54 -0.98
N PHE A 505 14.11 4.43 -0.01
CA PHE A 505 15.39 5.12 0.12
C PHE A 505 15.52 5.74 1.51
N ASP A 506 16.68 5.61 2.18
CA ASP A 506 17.21 6.42 3.31
C ASP A 506 18.18 5.63 4.22
N TRP A 507 17.81 4.43 4.65
CA TRP A 507 18.47 3.64 5.69
C TRP A 507 18.71 4.37 7.05
N LEU A 508 17.73 5.11 7.57
CA LEU A 508 17.86 6.02 8.73
C LEU A 508 16.76 5.86 9.80
N TRP A 509 16.14 4.69 9.93
CA TRP A 509 15.08 4.39 10.91
C TRP A 509 15.53 4.51 12.38
N LEU A 510 14.60 4.96 13.23
CA LEU A 510 14.71 4.99 14.69
C LEU A 510 13.43 4.42 15.29
N ASN A 511 13.53 3.67 16.39
CA ASN A 511 12.36 3.29 17.17
C ASN A 511 11.65 4.52 17.74
N ARG A 512 10.38 4.39 18.15
CA ARG A 512 9.58 5.51 18.67
C ARG A 512 10.16 6.18 19.92
N ASP A 513 11.08 5.51 20.63
CA ASP A 513 11.84 6.04 21.77
C ASP A 513 13.18 6.71 21.37
N GLY A 514 13.50 6.75 20.07
CA GLY A 514 14.71 7.33 19.49
C GLY A 514 15.95 6.45 19.59
N THR A 515 15.81 5.18 19.98
CA THR A 515 16.89 4.19 19.83
C THR A 515 17.01 3.75 18.36
N PRO A 516 18.22 3.47 17.86
CA PRO A 516 18.37 2.92 16.51
C PRO A 516 17.75 1.54 16.35
N THR A 517 17.38 1.21 15.10
CA THR A 517 16.98 -0.16 14.74
C THR A 517 18.22 -1.03 14.52
N VAL A 518 18.03 -2.33 14.34
CA VAL A 518 19.13 -3.27 14.04
C VAL A 518 19.95 -2.82 12.83
N LEU A 519 19.29 -2.26 11.81
CA LEU A 519 19.94 -1.84 10.56
C LEU A 519 20.65 -0.48 10.66
N THR A 520 20.26 0.39 11.58
CA THR A 520 20.73 1.79 11.61
C THR A 520 21.64 2.12 12.78
N GLN A 521 21.82 1.22 13.75
CA GLN A 521 22.72 1.41 14.89
C GLN A 521 24.12 1.87 14.46
N GLY A 522 24.77 1.13 13.56
CA GLY A 522 26.11 1.47 13.08
C GLY A 522 26.18 2.80 12.32
N VAL A 523 25.07 3.24 11.71
CA VAL A 523 24.99 4.53 11.00
C VAL A 523 24.96 5.67 12.02
N TYR A 524 24.07 5.62 13.00
CA TYR A 524 23.98 6.66 14.03
C TYR A 524 25.22 6.73 14.92
N ASP A 525 25.83 5.59 15.26
CA ASP A 525 27.08 5.56 16.03
C ASP A 525 28.22 6.25 15.28
N LYS A 526 28.31 6.06 13.97
CA LYS A 526 29.30 6.74 13.13
C LYS A 526 29.03 8.25 13.03
N LEU A 527 27.77 8.65 12.91
CA LEU A 527 27.39 10.05 12.65
C LEU A 527 27.34 10.94 13.90
N LEU A 528 26.91 10.39 15.05
CA LEU A 528 26.71 11.16 16.28
C LEU A 528 27.50 10.62 17.49
N GLY A 529 28.10 9.42 17.37
CA GLY A 529 28.67 8.68 18.50
C GLY A 529 27.64 7.82 19.22
N ALA A 530 28.11 6.78 19.92
CA ALA A 530 27.27 5.80 20.60
C ALA A 530 26.39 6.40 21.71
N ASP A 531 26.87 7.45 22.36
CA ASP A 531 26.21 8.12 23.50
C ASP A 531 25.20 9.21 23.07
N ALA A 532 24.90 9.32 21.76
CA ALA A 532 23.95 10.30 21.26
C ALA A 532 22.56 10.13 21.87
N THR A 533 21.95 11.27 22.24
CA THR A 533 20.60 11.29 22.79
C THR A 533 19.55 11.00 21.71
N PRO A 534 18.35 10.49 22.08
CA PRO A 534 17.21 10.37 21.17
C PRO A 534 16.93 11.62 20.36
N GLU A 535 16.94 12.79 21.01
CA GLU A 535 16.69 14.09 20.38
C GLU A 535 17.72 14.41 19.28
N GLN A 536 19.01 14.17 19.55
CA GLN A 536 20.05 14.37 18.55
C GLN A 536 19.87 13.46 17.34
N ARG A 537 19.46 12.20 17.57
CA ARG A 537 19.19 11.24 16.49
C ARG A 537 17.96 11.62 15.67
N PHE A 538 16.85 11.99 16.30
CA PHE A 538 15.65 12.46 15.58
C PHE A 538 15.95 13.71 14.74
N SER A 539 16.61 14.69 15.36
CA SER A 539 16.96 15.94 14.68
C SER A 539 17.94 15.73 13.52
N LEU A 540 18.95 14.88 13.67
CA LEU A 540 19.87 14.56 12.57
C LEU A 540 19.16 13.74 11.49
N GLY A 541 18.45 12.69 11.88
CA GLY A 541 17.70 11.84 10.99
C GLY A 541 16.85 12.71 10.08
N ALA A 542 15.88 13.44 10.63
CA ALA A 542 14.94 14.25 9.85
C ALA A 542 15.64 15.21 8.88
N TYR A 543 16.78 15.78 9.28
CA TYR A 543 17.59 16.65 8.42
C TYR A 543 18.21 15.90 7.22
N LEU A 544 18.79 14.72 7.44
CA LEU A 544 19.38 13.89 6.37
C LEU A 544 18.30 13.35 5.43
N TRP A 545 17.20 12.89 5.99
CA TRP A 545 15.98 12.45 5.30
C TRP A 545 15.44 13.50 4.34
N ALA A 546 15.27 14.72 4.84
CA ALA A 546 14.84 15.86 4.05
C ALA A 546 15.76 16.08 2.86
N GLY A 547 17.06 16.09 3.11
CA GLY A 547 18.09 16.27 2.09
C GLY A 547 18.05 15.26 0.96
N LEU A 548 17.97 13.96 1.31
CA LEU A 548 17.85 12.88 0.34
C LEU A 548 16.56 13.00 -0.47
N THR A 549 15.45 13.33 0.17
CA THR A 549 14.14 13.49 -0.49
C THR A 549 14.17 14.63 -1.49
N GLU A 550 14.64 15.81 -1.07
CA GLU A 550 14.81 16.96 -1.96
C GLU A 550 15.73 16.62 -3.15
N PHE A 551 16.85 15.94 -2.89
CA PHE A 551 17.80 15.52 -3.92
C PHE A 551 17.13 14.63 -4.98
N TRP A 552 16.45 13.56 -4.59
CA TRP A 552 15.80 12.65 -5.55
C TRP A 552 14.69 13.33 -6.34
N ARG A 553 13.88 14.18 -5.69
CA ARG A 553 12.81 14.93 -6.36
C ARG A 553 13.37 15.96 -7.34
N ALA A 554 14.39 16.71 -6.95
CA ALA A 554 14.93 17.84 -7.73
C ALA A 554 15.55 17.42 -9.07
N HIS A 555 16.10 16.21 -9.15
CA HIS A 555 16.75 15.71 -10.37
C HIS A 555 15.76 15.15 -11.41
N ARG A 556 14.50 14.87 -11.02
CA ARG A 556 13.44 14.34 -11.91
C ARG A 556 13.84 13.09 -12.72
N ASN A 557 14.70 12.24 -12.17
CA ASN A 557 15.06 10.96 -12.78
C ASN A 557 14.01 9.87 -12.57
N TYR A 558 13.15 10.04 -11.56
CA TYR A 558 12.13 9.08 -11.15
C TYR A 558 10.73 9.64 -11.41
N ALA A 559 9.82 8.77 -11.85
CA ALA A 559 8.39 9.06 -11.96
C ALA A 559 7.69 9.04 -10.59
N ALA A 560 8.29 8.35 -9.61
CA ALA A 560 7.79 8.21 -8.27
C ALA A 560 8.93 8.27 -7.24
N VAL A 561 8.72 8.99 -6.13
CA VAL A 561 9.64 9.09 -4.99
C VAL A 561 8.90 8.73 -3.71
N LEU A 562 9.14 7.51 -3.20
CA LEU A 562 8.49 6.97 -2.02
C LEU A 562 9.50 6.74 -0.89
N HIS A 563 9.28 7.42 0.23
CA HIS A 563 10.01 7.22 1.48
C HIS A 563 9.69 5.84 2.07
N PHE A 564 10.68 5.10 2.58
CA PHE A 564 10.43 3.89 3.36
C PHE A 564 10.79 4.14 4.84
N VAL A 565 9.89 4.17 5.80
CA VAL A 565 8.51 3.70 5.80
C VAL A 565 7.64 4.57 6.71
N TYR A 566 6.38 4.78 6.32
CA TYR A 566 5.43 5.61 7.05
C TYR A 566 4.75 4.86 8.20
N LEU A 567 4.42 3.58 8.01
CA LEU A 567 3.86 2.72 9.05
C LEU A 567 4.51 1.33 9.02
N THR A 568 5.06 0.90 10.15
CA THR A 568 5.63 -0.43 10.39
C THR A 568 5.58 -0.73 11.90
N ALA A 569 6.07 -1.89 12.33
CA ALA A 569 6.29 -2.13 13.75
C ALA A 569 7.48 -1.36 14.31
N SER A 570 7.40 -1.01 15.59
CA SER A 570 8.49 -0.38 16.33
C SER A 570 8.63 -1.01 17.73
N TYR A 571 9.76 -1.65 17.97
CA TYR A 571 10.09 -2.30 19.24
C TYR A 571 11.60 -2.62 19.31
N PRO A 572 12.18 -2.88 20.50
CA PRO A 572 13.58 -3.26 20.62
C PRO A 572 13.96 -4.49 19.77
N GLY A 573 14.88 -4.30 18.84
CA GLY A 573 15.32 -5.34 17.89
C GLY A 573 14.53 -5.39 16.58
N ALA A 574 13.59 -4.47 16.33
CA ALA A 574 13.03 -4.29 14.99
C ALA A 574 14.14 -3.90 13.99
N TYR A 575 14.01 -4.34 12.73
CA TYR A 575 14.95 -4.00 11.67
C TYR A 575 14.69 -2.60 11.11
N THR A 576 13.43 -2.22 11.00
CA THR A 576 12.95 -0.92 10.51
C THR A 576 11.96 -0.33 11.52
N SER A 577 11.60 0.94 11.39
CA SER A 577 10.64 1.61 12.29
C SER A 577 9.97 2.79 11.58
N ASP A 578 8.84 3.25 12.13
CA ASP A 578 8.09 4.41 11.66
C ASP A 578 8.47 5.70 12.42
N HIS A 579 7.82 6.81 12.04
CA HIS A 579 8.10 8.15 12.56
C HIS A 579 7.02 8.66 13.53
N PHE A 580 6.31 7.76 14.23
CA PHE A 580 5.33 8.14 15.25
C PHE A 580 5.96 8.13 16.64
N LEU A 581 5.70 9.16 17.45
CA LEU A 581 5.95 9.09 18.90
C LEU A 581 4.79 8.39 19.63
N ASP A 582 3.59 8.49 19.08
CA ASP A 582 2.39 7.80 19.57
C ASP A 582 1.51 7.42 18.37
N VAL A 583 1.63 6.16 17.96
CA VAL A 583 0.90 5.63 16.80
C VAL A 583 -0.61 5.52 17.06
N LYS A 584 -1.05 5.35 18.32
CA LYS A 584 -2.48 5.24 18.66
C LYS A 584 -3.20 6.56 18.41
N ASN A 585 -2.53 7.67 18.71
CA ASN A 585 -3.07 9.02 18.46
C ASN A 585 -2.58 9.65 17.15
N LEU A 586 -1.73 8.93 16.40
CA LEU A 586 -1.07 9.38 15.17
C LEU A 586 -0.29 10.69 15.38
N LYS A 587 0.49 10.75 16.46
CA LYS A 587 1.41 11.86 16.76
C LYS A 587 2.75 11.57 16.11
N LEU A 588 3.08 12.30 15.06
CA LEU A 588 4.38 12.24 14.41
C LEU A 588 5.48 12.82 15.29
N GLU A 589 6.71 12.38 15.03
CA GLU A 589 7.90 13.02 15.56
C GLU A 589 8.03 14.45 14.99
N PRO A 590 8.18 15.48 15.84
CA PRO A 590 8.13 16.88 15.40
C PRO A 590 9.16 17.30 14.35
N HIS A 591 10.40 16.79 14.38
CA HIS A 591 11.40 17.15 13.37
C HIS A 591 11.03 16.55 12.02
N PHE A 592 10.64 15.27 12.00
CA PHE A 592 10.11 14.62 10.81
C PHE A 592 8.91 15.41 10.27
N GLU A 593 7.97 15.79 11.13
CA GLU A 593 6.77 16.52 10.69
C GLU A 593 7.08 17.90 10.09
N ASP A 594 8.03 18.65 10.65
CA ASP A 594 8.48 19.95 10.13
C ASP A 594 9.16 19.82 8.77
N TYR A 595 10.14 18.90 8.63
CA TYR A 595 10.85 18.74 7.36
C TYR A 595 9.98 18.12 6.26
N MET A 596 9.17 17.11 6.58
CA MET A 596 8.47 16.34 5.56
C MET A 596 7.34 17.11 4.86
N ALA A 597 6.71 18.05 5.57
CA ALA A 597 5.73 18.96 4.98
C ALA A 597 6.35 19.85 3.90
N GLU A 598 7.64 20.23 4.04
CA GLU A 598 8.35 21.06 3.07
C GLU A 598 8.84 20.23 1.87
N VAL A 599 9.55 19.13 2.12
CA VAL A 599 10.28 18.40 1.07
C VAL A 599 9.41 17.64 0.09
N PHE A 600 8.10 17.50 0.35
CA PHE A 600 7.13 16.93 -0.57
C PHE A 600 6.15 17.94 -1.18
N SER A 601 6.29 19.23 -0.85
CA SER A 601 5.51 20.32 -1.44
C SER A 601 5.51 20.25 -2.99
N PRO A 602 4.37 20.56 -3.66
CA PRO A 602 4.30 20.61 -5.12
C PRO A 602 5.31 21.54 -5.77
N LEU A 603 5.62 22.66 -5.11
CA LEU A 603 6.73 23.52 -5.47
C LEU A 603 7.94 23.09 -4.63
N GLY A 604 8.80 22.22 -5.17
CA GLY A 604 9.99 21.76 -4.45
C GLY A 604 11.15 22.73 -4.61
N VAL A 605 11.98 22.85 -3.57
CA VAL A 605 13.25 23.58 -3.59
C VAL A 605 14.35 22.70 -2.98
N TYR A 606 15.53 22.70 -3.58
CA TYR A 606 16.68 21.92 -3.13
C TYR A 606 17.95 22.77 -3.20
N ILE A 607 18.66 22.90 -2.08
CA ILE A 607 20.01 23.49 -2.06
C ILE A 607 21.02 22.38 -2.29
N ASN A 608 21.73 22.40 -3.42
CA ASN A 608 22.80 21.45 -3.68
C ASN A 608 24.11 21.90 -3.01
N PHE A 609 24.12 21.89 -1.67
CA PHE A 609 25.25 22.26 -0.83
C PHE A 609 25.14 21.54 0.52
N TRP A 610 26.17 20.80 0.88
CA TRP A 610 26.27 19.90 2.02
C TRP A 610 27.60 20.04 2.78
N GLN A 611 28.54 20.87 2.30
CA GLN A 611 29.75 21.19 3.06
C GLN A 611 29.38 21.77 4.44
N PRO A 612 30.05 21.32 5.51
CA PRO A 612 29.69 21.72 6.88
C PRO A 612 30.11 23.15 7.23
N ALA A 613 30.97 23.78 6.43
CA ALA A 613 31.53 25.09 6.71
C ALA A 613 31.57 26.02 5.50
N LEU A 614 31.46 27.31 5.80
CA LEU A 614 31.60 28.43 4.86
C LEU A 614 32.76 29.31 5.33
N ALA A 615 33.61 29.75 4.40
CA ALA A 615 34.66 30.70 4.72
C ALA A 615 34.06 32.10 4.94
N ALA A 616 34.42 32.75 6.05
CA ALA A 616 34.04 34.13 6.32
C ALA A 616 34.59 35.09 5.26
N ASP A 617 33.87 36.19 5.02
CA ASP A 617 34.30 37.29 4.13
C ASP A 617 34.65 36.80 2.70
N SER A 618 33.79 35.95 2.14
CA SER A 618 34.03 35.30 0.85
C SER A 618 32.79 35.28 -0.05
N ASP A 619 32.98 35.37 -1.35
CA ASP A 619 31.90 35.18 -2.32
C ASP A 619 31.73 33.69 -2.64
N ARG A 620 30.49 33.20 -2.58
CA ARG A 620 30.16 31.83 -2.96
C ARG A 620 28.92 31.78 -3.84
N ARG A 621 29.00 30.92 -4.85
CA ARG A 621 27.88 30.53 -5.70
C ARG A 621 27.22 29.26 -5.16
N PHE A 622 25.91 29.29 -5.02
CA PHE A 622 25.10 28.14 -4.62
C PHE A 622 24.20 27.70 -5.78
N LEU A 623 24.11 26.40 -6.00
CA LEU A 623 23.14 25.80 -6.92
C LEU A 623 21.85 25.50 -6.16
N VAL A 624 20.75 26.14 -6.58
CA VAL A 624 19.42 25.94 -6.00
C VAL A 624 18.48 25.44 -7.09
N MET A 625 17.95 24.24 -6.91
CA MET A 625 17.07 23.58 -7.89
C MET A 625 15.63 23.73 -7.46
N LEU A 626 14.75 24.13 -8.37
CA LEU A 626 13.31 24.19 -8.16
C LEU A 626 12.58 23.23 -9.09
N ILE A 627 11.49 22.66 -8.58
CA ILE A 627 10.59 21.79 -9.34
C ILE A 627 9.13 22.19 -9.14
N ASN A 628 8.31 21.95 -10.16
CA ASN A 628 6.86 22.13 -10.11
C ASN A 628 6.17 20.81 -10.42
N ASP A 629 5.44 20.22 -9.47
CA ASP A 629 4.62 19.01 -9.68
C ASP A 629 3.23 19.33 -10.28
N GLY A 630 2.83 20.60 -10.29
CA GLY A 630 1.50 21.02 -10.72
C GLY A 630 1.28 20.93 -12.23
N GLU A 631 0.00 20.90 -12.61
CA GLU A 631 -0.44 20.88 -14.01
C GLU A 631 -0.35 22.26 -14.71
N GLY A 632 -0.17 23.34 -13.93
CA GLY A 632 -0.06 24.71 -14.44
C GLY A 632 1.34 25.29 -14.21
N PRO A 633 1.71 26.36 -14.93
CA PRO A 633 2.93 27.10 -14.65
C PRO A 633 2.85 27.77 -13.28
N VAL A 634 4.02 28.02 -12.68
CA VAL A 634 4.16 28.73 -11.40
C VAL A 634 5.31 29.73 -11.50
N GLU A 635 5.08 30.94 -11.00
CA GLU A 635 6.06 32.01 -10.94
C GLU A 635 6.13 32.60 -9.54
N GLY A 636 7.24 33.25 -9.21
CA GLY A 636 7.39 33.93 -7.92
C GLY A 636 8.82 34.27 -7.58
N LYS A 637 9.15 34.24 -6.30
CA LYS A 637 10.45 34.68 -5.76
C LYS A 637 11.19 33.55 -5.06
N LEU A 638 12.45 33.37 -5.44
CA LEU A 638 13.41 32.50 -4.77
C LEU A 638 14.34 33.37 -3.93
N ALA A 639 14.34 33.16 -2.62
CA ALA A 639 15.29 33.80 -1.72
C ALA A 639 16.28 32.79 -1.15
N LEU A 640 17.58 33.09 -1.25
CA LEU A 640 18.64 32.38 -0.52
C LEU A 640 19.15 33.30 0.59
N SER A 641 19.16 32.80 1.82
CA SER A 641 19.54 33.55 3.01
C SER A 641 20.47 32.73 3.90
N LEU A 642 21.31 33.42 4.66
CA LEU A 642 22.11 32.83 5.74
C LEU A 642 21.66 33.43 7.06
N GLU A 643 21.20 32.59 7.98
CA GLU A 643 20.65 33.02 9.26
C GLU A 643 21.51 32.50 10.40
N SER A 644 21.83 33.34 11.38
CA SER A 644 22.53 32.90 12.60
C SER A 644 21.64 32.02 13.48
N ALA A 645 22.23 31.31 14.46
CA ALA A 645 21.49 30.49 15.43
C ALA A 645 20.35 31.24 16.18
N GLY A 646 20.43 32.57 16.31
CA GLY A 646 19.37 33.42 16.86
C GLY A 646 18.30 33.85 15.85
N GLN A 647 18.20 33.17 14.70
CA GLN A 647 17.28 33.48 13.58
C GLN A 647 17.42 34.90 13.00
N LYS A 648 18.55 35.58 13.26
CA LYS A 648 18.88 36.85 12.61
C LYS A 648 19.45 36.58 11.23
N GLU A 649 18.81 37.11 10.20
CA GLU A 649 19.30 37.11 8.82
C GLU A 649 20.62 37.90 8.74
N LEU A 650 21.67 37.26 8.25
CA LEU A 650 23.00 37.84 8.08
C LEU A 650 23.21 38.39 6.67
N VAL A 651 22.69 37.67 5.67
CA VAL A 651 22.71 38.06 4.26
C VAL A 651 21.57 37.37 3.53
N ARG A 652 21.04 38.02 2.49
CA ARG A 652 19.96 37.52 1.63
C ARG A 652 20.16 37.95 0.19
N ARG A 653 19.83 37.05 -0.73
CA ARG A 653 19.69 37.32 -2.16
C ARG A 653 18.35 36.80 -2.65
N GLU A 654 17.65 37.58 -3.47
CA GLU A 654 16.36 37.20 -4.05
C GLU A 654 16.42 37.29 -5.57
N LEU A 655 15.78 36.33 -6.24
CA LEU A 655 15.67 36.23 -7.69
C LEU A 655 14.21 35.87 -8.06
N PRO A 656 13.68 36.37 -9.18
CA PRO A 656 12.43 35.84 -9.71
C PRO A 656 12.62 34.43 -10.27
N PHE A 657 11.59 33.58 -10.20
CA PHE A 657 11.54 32.28 -10.86
C PHE A 657 10.26 32.14 -11.69
N ALA A 658 10.32 31.31 -12.72
CA ALA A 658 9.17 30.87 -13.50
C ALA A 658 9.41 29.43 -13.95
N LEU A 659 8.44 28.54 -13.72
CA LEU A 659 8.50 27.12 -14.04
C LEU A 659 7.24 26.72 -14.82
N GLY A 660 7.44 25.93 -15.88
CA GLY A 660 6.33 25.27 -16.56
C GLY A 660 5.68 24.19 -15.69
N ALA A 661 4.52 23.70 -16.11
CA ALA A 661 3.87 22.53 -15.52
C ALA A 661 4.81 21.32 -15.54
N SER A 662 4.84 20.53 -14.46
CA SER A 662 5.74 19.36 -14.32
C SER A 662 7.24 19.66 -14.54
N GLY A 663 7.64 20.94 -14.48
CA GLY A 663 8.97 21.41 -14.87
C GLY A 663 10.01 21.39 -13.75
N GLN A 664 11.25 21.69 -14.12
CA GLN A 664 12.36 21.96 -13.21
C GLN A 664 13.26 23.08 -13.75
N PHE A 665 13.94 23.82 -12.88
CA PHE A 665 14.99 24.77 -13.26
C PHE A 665 16.03 24.91 -12.15
N SER A 666 17.28 25.17 -12.52
CA SER A 666 18.38 25.36 -11.56
C SER A 666 18.90 26.80 -11.60
N TYR A 667 18.99 27.43 -10.43
CA TYR A 667 19.44 28.79 -10.25
C TYR A 667 20.83 28.80 -9.61
N ASN A 668 21.74 29.56 -10.21
CA ASN A 668 22.99 29.93 -9.56
C ASN A 668 22.76 31.21 -8.76
N VAL A 669 22.87 31.12 -7.44
CA VAL A 669 22.66 32.24 -6.53
C VAL A 669 23.99 32.60 -5.87
N ASP A 670 24.52 33.77 -6.22
CA ASP A 670 25.74 34.31 -5.64
C ASP A 670 25.41 35.02 -4.32
N LEU A 671 26.13 34.66 -3.25
CA LEU A 671 25.96 35.19 -1.90
C LEU A 671 27.34 35.53 -1.31
N HIS A 672 27.47 36.74 -0.79
CA HIS A 672 28.65 37.15 -0.04
C HIS A 672 28.52 36.70 1.41
N ILE A 673 29.38 35.80 1.85
CA ILE A 673 29.40 35.28 3.22
C ILE A 673 30.01 36.36 4.12
N PRO A 674 29.26 36.89 5.10
CA PRO A 674 29.73 38.01 5.90
C PRO A 674 30.89 37.60 6.80
N LYS A 675 31.65 38.61 7.24
CA LYS A 675 32.68 38.45 8.27
C LYS A 675 32.05 38.19 9.64
N ALA A 676 31.62 36.95 9.85
CA ALA A 676 31.02 36.43 11.06
C ALA A 676 31.63 35.06 11.40
N SER A 677 31.29 34.51 12.57
CA SER A 677 31.69 33.15 12.93
C SER A 677 30.56 32.47 13.71
N GLY A 678 30.50 31.15 13.62
CA GLY A 678 29.53 30.33 14.34
C GLY A 678 28.49 29.66 13.46
N ASP A 679 27.60 28.92 14.11
CA ASP A 679 26.61 28.08 13.44
C ASP A 679 25.48 28.91 12.84
N CYS A 680 25.14 28.56 11.61
CA CYS A 680 24.18 29.23 10.75
C CYS A 680 23.29 28.22 10.02
N LEU A 681 22.17 28.72 9.52
CA LEU A 681 21.28 28.01 8.63
C LEU A 681 21.31 28.68 7.27
N LEU A 682 21.81 27.97 6.26
CA LEU A 682 21.63 28.37 4.87
C LEU A 682 20.23 27.93 4.43
N LYS A 683 19.39 28.88 4.04
CA LYS A 683 17.97 28.66 3.78
C LYS A 683 17.56 29.20 2.42
N ALA A 684 16.94 28.35 1.61
CA ALA A 684 16.31 28.71 0.37
C ALA A 684 14.78 28.66 0.53
N THR A 685 14.11 29.73 0.15
CA THR A 685 12.65 29.86 0.24
C THR A 685 12.08 30.22 -1.13
N ALA A 686 11.25 29.35 -1.69
CA ALA A 686 10.50 29.59 -2.92
C ALA A 686 9.07 30.02 -2.57
N THR A 687 8.69 31.23 -2.95
CA THR A 687 7.35 31.80 -2.68
C THR A 687 6.62 32.06 -3.99
N PRO A 688 5.52 31.35 -4.28
CA PRO A 688 4.77 31.59 -5.51
C PRO A 688 3.93 32.88 -5.42
N GLU A 689 3.82 33.58 -6.54
CA GLU A 689 2.98 34.77 -6.72
C GLU A 689 1.54 34.35 -7.13
N GLY A 690 0.52 35.12 -6.76
CA GLY A 690 -0.82 35.02 -7.37
C GLY A 690 -1.94 34.25 -6.64
N ALA A 691 -1.75 33.72 -5.42
CA ALA A 691 -2.85 33.18 -4.62
C ALA A 691 -2.99 33.91 -3.27
N ARG A 692 -4.23 34.15 -2.81
CA ARG A 692 -4.53 34.80 -1.50
C ARG A 692 -3.98 34.04 -0.27
N ARG A 693 -3.33 32.89 -0.46
CA ARG A 693 -2.59 32.07 0.52
C ARG A 693 -1.51 31.23 -0.18
N SER A 694 -0.50 31.84 -0.81
CA SER A 694 0.68 31.07 -1.25
C SER A 694 1.50 30.63 -0.04
N VAL A 695 1.70 29.31 0.10
CA VAL A 695 2.56 28.74 1.15
C VAL A 695 3.97 28.64 0.54
N PRO A 696 4.99 29.32 1.11
CA PRO A 696 6.35 29.16 0.64
C PRO A 696 6.86 27.76 0.92
N THR A 697 7.82 27.28 0.12
CA THR A 697 8.54 26.03 0.39
C THR A 697 9.99 26.32 0.76
N VAL A 698 10.50 25.58 1.73
CA VAL A 698 11.80 25.86 2.36
C VAL A 698 12.74 24.66 2.28
N SER A 699 13.97 24.88 1.80
CA SER A 699 15.10 23.96 1.95
C SER A 699 16.15 24.57 2.86
N ARG A 700 16.78 23.74 3.70
CA ARG A 700 17.64 24.19 4.81
C ARG A 700 18.94 23.38 4.87
N ARG A 701 20.08 24.02 5.16
CA ARG A 701 21.39 23.38 5.39
C ARG A 701 22.06 23.92 6.63
N ARG A 702 22.51 23.03 7.51
CA ARG A 702 23.26 23.37 8.72
C ARG A 702 24.72 23.61 8.34
N VAL A 703 25.24 24.80 8.61
CA VAL A 703 26.60 25.22 8.21
C VAL A 703 27.23 26.06 9.32
N SER A 704 28.56 26.08 9.43
CA SER A 704 29.27 27.02 10.31
C SER A 704 30.10 27.99 9.49
N ILE A 705 30.07 29.28 9.83
CA ILE A 705 31.01 30.26 9.25
C ILE A 705 32.33 30.18 10.02
N ARG A 706 33.45 30.02 9.30
CA ARG A 706 34.80 29.88 9.85
C ARG A 706 35.78 30.88 9.25
#